data_AF-A0A318FAP5-F1
#
_entry.id   AF-A0A318FAP5-F1
#
_cell.length_a   1.000
_cell.length_b   1.000
_cell.length_c   1.000
_cell.angle_alpha   90.00
_cell.angle_beta   90.00
_cell.angle_gamma   90.00
#
_symmetry.space_group_name_H-M   'P 1'
#
loop_
_entity.id
_entity.type
_entity.pdbx_description
1 polymer ?
#
loop_
_entity_poly.entity_id
_entity_poly.type
_entity_poly.pdbx_seq_one_letter_code
_entity_poly.pdbx_strand_id
1 'polypeptide(L)'
;MITPKLKHLLVILSLIALFVAPNMVLFLWSAPFMMVDKLSLLPAVLNAPQRLYLYGLWLGGALYLSALMWVAMTRRNKGYLVAAVAQIVFVIGITLFNVPIGEQNQRRWQSMNQLESPAWQDFLYDRHARFIQVTLRGEPFNQHKIIEQFLAQKRPLAELPLGWNEDDAVAADALWQQALGYREQEVKALAKMDDYLSWMPDRGDLTLAMAVLTLTTDANKAQAERAFRQAIAIAPENSDAWLGWALALIQSRDDERVRNLQFQAITQSITTGLLMAQGLKEKPRQPALQQRLEAYIAQMPPEDRQILQILRARIQTRSCDLPLDGYATEKGEASKALPLSKSIVFKEGPVRSASQINERFPGHLNIDTQWYGIRKESLQAMPYPAIDKYIPSATTVLSLDTHASGELLNVAIECSSGVPEFDKAALHYAQQWRFHSNQQGKRLLIPMTFISDRLPPEEHYQEMESRAMRIARLVARHNKIAMESAAKEMLARFERMKKFYPQKKLSEKEAHNLRLIFIKKREKSTAGRIEAFTEMTEAMEALVDTHPYYAPLLKDLALRKSFASFEEKRATWIQLLALAPEDPQVWMAWGSLWAERDPELYIGAMIYSMLLQPLAENTEQKIANIKTKLLMRVGMGEHSAILSAKVYANYADILGERAKGEDTAKAGKILPASKKLDRHEKVVPFDPPVSMTVDIDQNEVLNAHFFNVEWKVPQLQGDKRTEFTVDIDKSGVPTLVLVSKSSEVEEYDAQAVDMLWRWKFKPQPDGRQITVGVNFQH
;
A
#
# COMPACT_ATOMS: atom_id res chain seq x y z
N MET A 1 -6.09 75.12 36.71
CA MET A 1 -7.17 75.36 35.73
C MET A 1 -6.71 74.86 34.37
N ILE A 2 -7.30 73.77 33.86
CA ILE A 2 -6.99 73.23 32.53
C ILE A 2 -7.82 73.99 31.49
N THR A 3 -7.18 74.57 30.47
CA THR A 3 -7.86 75.37 29.42
C THR A 3 -8.78 74.48 28.57
N PRO A 4 -9.90 75.02 28.03
CA PRO A 4 -10.90 74.23 27.29
C PRO A 4 -10.31 73.53 26.06
N LYS A 5 -9.31 74.12 25.39
CA LYS A 5 -8.60 73.48 24.27
C LYS A 5 -7.83 72.22 24.69
N LEU A 6 -7.22 72.22 25.88
CA LEU A 6 -6.49 71.06 26.40
C LEU A 6 -7.45 69.91 26.77
N LYS A 7 -8.66 70.22 27.25
CA LYS A 7 -9.71 69.20 27.49
C LYS A 7 -10.14 68.51 26.19
N HIS A 8 -10.36 69.26 25.11
CA HIS A 8 -10.76 68.68 23.83
C HIS A 8 -9.63 67.87 23.22
N LEU A 9 -8.39 68.35 23.33
CA LEU A 9 -7.21 67.62 22.86
C LEU A 9 -7.02 66.30 23.62
N LEU A 10 -7.23 66.28 24.94
CA LEU A 10 -7.19 65.05 25.77
C LEU A 10 -8.32 64.07 25.43
N VAL A 11 -9.53 64.58 25.16
CA VAL A 11 -10.67 63.74 24.72
C VAL A 11 -10.42 63.14 23.34
N ILE A 12 -9.85 63.92 22.42
CA ILE A 12 -9.49 63.45 21.08
C ILE A 12 -8.34 62.44 21.14
N LEU A 13 -7.30 62.69 21.94
CA LEU A 13 -6.19 61.74 22.16
C LEU A 13 -6.65 60.43 22.81
N SER A 14 -7.60 60.49 23.76
CA SER A 14 -8.16 59.28 24.39
C SER A 14 -9.08 58.51 23.43
N LEU A 15 -9.85 59.19 22.59
CA LEU A 15 -10.64 58.55 21.52
C LEU A 15 -9.75 57.91 20.45
N ILE A 16 -8.66 58.59 20.04
CA ILE A 16 -7.69 58.05 19.08
C ILE A 16 -6.97 56.84 19.66
N ALA A 17 -6.55 56.88 20.93
CA ALA A 17 -5.93 55.74 21.60
C ALA A 17 -6.89 54.53 21.67
N LEU A 18 -8.17 54.77 21.94
CA LEU A 18 -9.21 53.72 21.98
C LEU A 18 -9.42 53.03 20.62
N PHE A 19 -9.29 53.76 19.51
CA PHE A 19 -9.53 53.25 18.15
C PHE A 19 -8.28 52.69 17.45
N VAL A 20 -7.09 53.23 17.71
CA VAL A 20 -5.86 52.86 17.00
C VAL A 20 -5.14 51.67 17.66
N ALA A 21 -5.26 51.52 18.99
CA ALA A 21 -4.61 50.43 19.72
C ALA A 21 -5.46 49.99 20.93
N PRO A 22 -6.67 49.44 20.71
CA PRO A 22 -7.59 49.08 21.80
C PRO A 22 -6.96 48.14 22.82
N ASN A 23 -6.14 47.19 22.36
CA ASN A 23 -5.41 46.25 23.22
C ASN A 23 -4.35 46.95 24.10
N MET A 24 -3.72 48.01 23.59
CA MET A 24 -2.67 48.74 24.32
C MET A 24 -3.26 49.67 25.39
N VAL A 25 -4.42 50.28 25.10
CA VAL A 25 -5.18 51.08 26.09
C VAL A 25 -5.73 50.18 27.19
N LEU A 26 -6.32 49.03 26.83
CA LEU A 26 -6.75 48.02 27.80
C LEU A 26 -5.59 47.57 28.68
N PHE A 27 -4.41 47.28 28.10
CA PHE A 27 -3.21 46.85 28.84
C PHE A 27 -2.68 47.91 29.80
N LEU A 28 -2.57 49.17 29.36
CA LEU A 28 -2.12 50.29 30.20
C LEU A 28 -3.11 50.63 31.31
N TRP A 29 -4.42 50.48 31.07
CA TRP A 29 -5.47 50.74 32.07
C TRP A 29 -5.68 49.57 33.03
N SER A 30 -5.36 48.33 32.63
CA SER A 30 -5.33 47.18 33.52
C SER A 30 -4.05 47.08 34.36
N ALA A 31 -2.97 47.79 33.97
CA ALA A 31 -1.68 47.74 34.66
C ALA A 31 -1.72 48.07 36.18
N PRO A 32 -2.51 49.04 36.67
CA PRO A 32 -2.67 49.27 38.11
C PRO A 32 -3.32 48.08 38.83
N PHE A 33 -4.26 47.39 38.18
CA PHE A 33 -4.94 46.21 38.72
C PHE A 33 -4.06 44.95 38.66
N MET A 34 -3.20 44.83 37.65
CA MET A 34 -2.16 43.78 37.62
C MET A 34 -1.11 43.97 38.73
N MET A 35 -0.83 45.19 39.18
CA MET A 35 -0.01 45.43 40.38
C MET A 35 -0.73 45.07 41.69
N VAL A 36 -2.06 45.14 41.71
CA VAL A 36 -2.93 44.73 42.84
C VAL A 36 -3.10 43.20 42.92
N ASP A 37 -2.65 42.42 41.93
CA ASP A 37 -2.67 40.94 41.95
C ASP A 37 -1.83 40.34 43.11
N LYS A 38 -0.99 41.15 43.78
CA LYS A 38 -0.32 40.79 45.05
C LYS A 38 -1.22 40.82 46.29
N LEU A 39 -2.47 41.30 46.20
CA LEU A 39 -3.41 41.49 47.33
C LEU A 39 -4.47 40.37 47.46
N SER A 40 -4.33 39.23 46.77
CA SER A 40 -5.18 38.03 46.97
C SER A 40 -6.70 38.23 46.77
N LEU A 41 -7.13 39.23 45.98
CA LEU A 41 -8.56 39.55 45.81
C LEU A 41 -9.31 38.62 44.86
N LEU A 42 -8.63 37.98 43.92
CA LEU A 42 -9.22 37.01 42.98
C LEU A 42 -8.56 35.63 43.16
N PRO A 43 -9.29 34.52 43.02
CA PRO A 43 -8.72 33.18 43.13
C PRO A 43 -7.60 32.94 42.13
N ALA A 44 -6.53 32.26 42.57
CA ALA A 44 -5.37 31.93 41.74
C ALA A 44 -5.72 31.04 40.53
N VAL A 45 -6.85 30.34 40.60
CA VAL A 45 -7.32 29.40 39.57
C VAL A 45 -7.77 30.06 38.27
N LEU A 46 -8.13 31.35 38.31
CA LEU A 46 -8.54 32.08 37.11
C LEU A 46 -7.35 32.24 36.15
N ASN A 47 -7.55 31.86 34.89
CA ASN A 47 -6.58 32.03 33.80
C ASN A 47 -6.58 33.49 33.31
N ALA A 48 -5.48 33.87 32.63
CA ALA A 48 -5.22 35.25 32.22
C ALA A 48 -6.40 35.99 31.54
N PRO A 49 -7.13 35.40 30.57
CA PRO A 49 -8.27 36.08 29.95
C PRO A 49 -9.45 36.32 30.93
N GLN A 50 -9.72 35.36 31.83
CA GLN A 50 -10.78 35.50 32.83
C GLN A 50 -10.44 36.61 33.85
N ARG A 51 -9.18 36.67 34.29
CA ARG A 51 -8.70 37.76 35.16
C ARG A 51 -8.81 39.11 34.46
N LEU A 52 -8.38 39.19 33.19
CA LEU A 52 -8.46 40.43 32.40
C LEU A 52 -9.90 40.90 32.26
N TYR A 53 -10.85 39.98 32.02
CA TYR A 53 -12.27 40.28 31.96
C TYR A 53 -12.79 40.86 33.28
N LEU A 54 -12.50 40.21 34.42
CA LEU A 54 -12.91 40.69 35.74
C LEU A 54 -12.26 42.02 36.09
N TYR A 55 -10.98 42.21 35.78
CA TYR A 55 -10.32 43.50 35.96
C TYR A 55 -10.95 44.59 35.08
N GLY A 56 -11.29 44.28 33.83
CA GLY A 56 -12.04 45.19 32.96
C GLY A 56 -13.43 45.54 33.51
N LEU A 57 -14.14 44.57 34.07
CA LEU A 57 -15.44 44.76 34.72
C LEU A 57 -15.33 45.68 35.94
N TRP A 58 -14.36 45.45 36.82
CA TRP A 58 -14.13 46.27 38.01
C TRP A 58 -13.67 47.68 37.67
N LEU A 59 -12.78 47.82 36.68
CA LEU A 59 -12.35 49.11 36.15
C LEU A 59 -13.53 49.92 35.58
N GLY A 60 -14.30 49.31 34.67
CA GLY A 60 -15.47 49.94 34.08
C GLY A 60 -16.53 50.31 35.13
N GLY A 61 -16.74 49.41 36.09
CA GLY A 61 -17.62 49.62 37.23
C GLY A 61 -17.18 50.79 38.12
N ALA A 62 -15.89 50.89 38.46
CA ALA A 62 -15.34 51.96 39.29
C ALA A 62 -15.39 53.33 38.61
N LEU A 63 -15.10 53.38 37.30
CA LEU A 63 -15.23 54.61 36.51
C LEU A 63 -16.67 55.08 36.42
N TYR A 64 -17.62 54.17 36.18
CA TYR A 64 -19.03 54.51 36.16
C TYR A 64 -19.55 54.95 37.54
N LEU A 65 -19.14 54.25 38.60
CA LEU A 65 -19.44 54.61 39.98
C LEU A 65 -18.94 56.02 40.33
N SER A 66 -17.67 56.31 40.04
CA SER A 66 -17.07 57.62 40.32
C SER A 66 -17.75 58.75 39.54
N ALA A 67 -18.15 58.51 38.29
CA ALA A 67 -18.94 59.45 37.51
C ALA A 67 -20.33 59.69 38.14
N LEU A 68 -21.03 58.63 38.56
CA LEU A 68 -22.33 58.73 39.21
C LEU A 68 -22.24 59.44 40.57
N MET A 69 -21.23 59.12 41.39
CA MET A 69 -20.96 59.80 42.66
C MET A 69 -20.64 61.29 42.46
N TRP A 70 -19.82 61.61 41.46
CA TRP A 70 -19.51 62.99 41.11
C TRP A 70 -20.76 63.78 40.73
N VAL A 71 -21.64 63.21 39.90
CA VAL A 71 -22.91 63.83 39.52
C VAL A 71 -23.86 63.94 40.72
N ALA A 72 -23.93 62.91 41.56
CA ALA A 72 -24.74 62.91 42.78
C ALA A 72 -24.30 64.03 43.74
N MET A 73 -23.00 64.23 43.90
CA MET A 73 -22.43 65.22 44.83
C MET A 73 -22.52 66.64 44.28
N THR A 74 -22.25 66.85 42.99
CA THR A 74 -22.33 68.18 42.35
C THR A 74 -23.76 68.66 42.13
N ARG A 75 -24.71 67.75 41.84
CA ARG A 75 -26.12 68.10 41.62
C ARG A 75 -27.02 67.85 42.84
N ARG A 76 -26.48 67.34 43.95
CA ARG A 76 -27.21 66.93 45.18
C ARG A 76 -28.44 66.05 44.90
N ASN A 77 -28.37 65.18 43.89
CA ASN A 77 -29.49 64.34 43.48
C ASN A 77 -29.33 62.91 44.03
N LYS A 78 -30.26 62.52 44.90
CA LYS A 78 -30.29 61.18 45.55
C LYS A 78 -30.48 60.03 44.56
N GLY A 79 -31.11 60.25 43.39
CA GLY A 79 -31.31 59.21 42.38
C GLY A 79 -30.00 58.68 41.79
N TYR A 80 -29.02 59.55 41.56
CA TYR A 80 -27.69 59.12 41.09
C TYR A 80 -26.89 58.39 42.17
N LEU A 81 -27.15 58.67 43.46
CA LEU A 81 -26.57 57.93 44.58
C LEU A 81 -27.13 56.52 44.67
N VAL A 82 -28.45 56.35 44.47
CA VAL A 82 -29.08 55.02 44.37
C VAL A 82 -28.52 54.24 43.17
N ALA A 83 -28.38 54.87 42.01
CA ALA A 83 -27.77 54.25 40.83
C ALA A 83 -26.30 53.85 41.05
N ALA A 84 -25.52 54.67 41.77
CA ALA A 84 -24.15 54.37 42.14
C ALA A 84 -24.05 53.11 43.03
N VAL A 85 -24.92 53.01 44.04
CA VAL A 85 -24.99 51.82 44.91
C VAL A 85 -25.43 50.60 44.11
N ALA A 86 -26.44 50.72 43.24
CA ALA A 86 -26.89 49.63 42.38
C ALA A 86 -25.78 49.13 41.45
N GLN A 87 -24.95 50.01 40.91
CA GLN A 87 -23.81 49.63 40.08
C GLN A 87 -22.79 48.78 40.86
N ILE A 88 -22.44 49.17 42.09
CA ILE A 88 -21.51 48.39 42.93
C ILE A 88 -22.09 47.01 43.20
N VAL A 89 -23.37 46.94 43.59
CA VAL A 89 -24.06 45.67 43.85
C VAL A 89 -24.08 44.79 42.60
N PHE A 90 -24.26 45.37 41.42
CA PHE A 90 -24.24 44.65 40.15
C PHE A 90 -22.86 44.10 39.80
N VAL A 91 -21.80 44.91 39.95
CA VAL A 91 -20.41 44.49 39.71
C VAL A 91 -19.99 43.40 40.69
N ILE A 92 -20.33 43.54 41.98
CA ILE A 92 -20.10 42.52 43.00
C ILE A 92 -20.89 41.25 42.66
N GLY A 93 -22.17 41.38 42.28
CA GLY A 93 -23.01 40.25 41.89
C GLY A 93 -22.42 39.47 40.71
N ILE A 94 -22.08 40.14 39.62
CA ILE A 94 -21.43 39.50 38.46
C ILE A 94 -20.11 38.83 38.84
N THR A 95 -19.33 39.44 39.73
CA THR A 95 -18.08 38.84 40.21
C THR A 95 -18.35 37.57 41.01
N LEU A 96 -19.31 37.57 41.94
CA LEU A 96 -19.65 36.41 42.75
C LEU A 96 -20.22 35.24 41.93
N PHE A 97 -20.92 35.51 40.82
CA PHE A 97 -21.42 34.46 39.92
C PHE A 97 -20.36 33.90 38.96
N ASN A 98 -19.30 34.67 38.66
CA ASN A 98 -18.25 34.29 37.69
C ASN A 98 -16.94 33.86 38.35
N VAL A 99 -16.86 33.84 39.68
CA VAL A 99 -15.67 33.46 40.43
C VAL A 99 -15.96 32.18 41.22
N PRO A 100 -15.09 31.15 41.16
CA PRO A 100 -15.26 29.96 41.97
C PRO A 100 -15.01 30.27 43.46
N ILE A 101 -16.07 30.19 44.26
CA ILE A 101 -16.02 30.37 45.72
C ILE A 101 -16.02 29.00 46.40
N GLY A 102 -15.07 28.78 47.30
CA GLY A 102 -14.86 27.51 48.01
C GLY A 102 -13.80 26.62 47.34
N GLU A 103 -13.10 25.82 48.15
CA GLU A 103 -11.93 25.06 47.68
C GLU A 103 -12.29 24.03 46.61
N GLN A 104 -13.39 23.30 46.76
CA GLN A 104 -13.84 22.32 45.76
C GLN A 104 -14.21 22.98 44.42
N ASN A 105 -14.91 24.12 44.46
CA ASN A 105 -15.26 24.86 43.24
C ASN A 105 -14.02 25.44 42.55
N GLN A 106 -13.00 25.84 43.32
CA GLN A 106 -11.72 26.25 42.77
C GLN A 106 -11.00 25.07 42.10
N ARG A 107 -10.95 23.89 42.71
CA ARG A 107 -10.38 22.69 42.07
C ARG A 107 -11.13 22.27 40.80
N ARG A 108 -12.47 22.31 40.84
CA ARG A 108 -13.35 22.10 39.67
C ARG A 108 -13.00 23.05 38.54
N TRP A 109 -12.92 24.34 38.83
CA TRP A 109 -12.61 25.36 37.85
C TRP A 109 -11.20 25.21 37.26
N GLN A 110 -10.22 24.84 38.08
CA GLN A 110 -8.86 24.56 37.63
C GLN A 110 -8.83 23.41 36.64
N SER A 111 -9.56 22.33 36.95
CA SER A 111 -9.66 21.16 36.08
C SER A 111 -10.34 21.50 34.76
N MET A 112 -11.43 22.28 34.79
CA MET A 112 -12.10 22.76 33.56
C MET A 112 -11.17 23.62 32.69
N ASN A 113 -10.41 24.53 33.29
CA ASN A 113 -9.42 25.33 32.57
C ASN A 113 -8.31 24.48 31.91
N GLN A 114 -7.92 23.37 32.55
CA GLN A 114 -6.95 22.43 31.98
C GLN A 114 -7.56 21.60 30.85
N LEU A 115 -8.83 21.22 30.93
CA LEU A 115 -9.54 20.50 29.86
C LEU A 115 -9.68 21.32 28.56
N GLU A 116 -9.77 22.64 28.68
CA GLU A 116 -9.76 23.55 27.52
C GLU A 116 -8.38 23.72 26.89
N SER A 117 -7.32 23.19 27.53
CA SER A 117 -5.97 23.31 26.97
C SER A 117 -5.81 22.49 25.69
N PRO A 118 -5.01 22.96 24.71
CA PRO A 118 -4.76 22.21 23.48
C PRO A 118 -4.21 20.80 23.74
N ALA A 119 -3.40 20.62 24.79
CA ALA A 119 -2.82 19.34 25.14
C ALA A 119 -3.88 18.28 25.51
N TRP A 120 -4.94 18.68 26.22
CA TRP A 120 -6.05 17.80 26.58
C TRP A 120 -6.95 17.50 25.37
N GLN A 121 -7.20 18.49 24.51
CA GLN A 121 -7.96 18.29 23.28
C GLN A 121 -7.24 17.34 22.31
N ASP A 122 -5.93 17.52 22.11
CA ASP A 122 -5.09 16.65 21.30
C ASP A 122 -5.05 15.23 21.86
N PHE A 123 -4.98 15.09 23.20
CA PHE A 123 -5.02 13.79 23.87
C PHE A 123 -6.33 13.04 23.59
N LEU A 124 -7.49 13.68 23.82
CA LEU A 124 -8.79 13.06 23.56
C LEU A 124 -8.98 12.73 22.07
N TYR A 125 -8.50 13.60 21.18
CA TYR A 125 -8.53 13.36 19.74
C TYR A 125 -7.68 12.14 19.33
N ASP A 126 -6.43 12.01 19.81
CA ASP A 126 -5.57 10.85 19.50
C ASP A 126 -6.19 9.55 20.02
N ARG A 127 -6.78 9.57 21.23
CA ARG A 127 -7.48 8.40 21.80
C ARG A 127 -8.67 7.99 20.96
N HIS A 128 -9.50 8.95 20.56
CA HIS A 128 -10.64 8.68 19.71
C HIS A 128 -10.20 8.17 18.33
N ALA A 129 -9.18 8.78 17.73
CA ALA A 129 -8.61 8.36 16.45
C ALA A 129 -8.02 6.93 16.50
N ARG A 130 -7.38 6.54 17.62
CA ARG A 130 -6.88 5.17 17.82
C ARG A 130 -7.99 4.16 18.06
N PHE A 131 -9.01 4.50 18.85
CA PHE A 131 -10.21 3.67 19.00
C PHE A 131 -10.87 3.43 17.63
N ILE A 132 -11.03 4.49 16.86
CA ILE A 132 -11.45 4.47 15.46
C ILE A 132 -10.53 3.57 14.65
N GLN A 133 -9.21 3.75 14.69
CA GLN A 133 -8.25 2.93 13.92
C GLN A 133 -8.37 1.43 14.23
N VAL A 134 -8.49 1.04 15.50
CA VAL A 134 -8.69 -0.35 15.93
C VAL A 134 -10.05 -0.90 15.45
N THR A 135 -11.09 -0.06 15.45
CA THR A 135 -12.45 -0.44 15.03
C THR A 135 -12.73 -0.26 13.52
N LEU A 136 -11.83 0.38 12.74
CA LEU A 136 -12.00 0.67 11.30
C LEU A 136 -10.98 0.01 10.38
N ARG A 137 -9.72 -0.12 10.81
CA ARG A 137 -8.62 -0.51 9.92
C ARG A 137 -8.23 -1.98 10.00
N GLY A 138 -8.98 -2.78 10.76
CA GLY A 138 -9.04 -4.24 10.64
C GLY A 138 -7.73 -4.87 10.18
N GLU A 139 -6.66 -4.71 10.94
CA GLU A 139 -5.57 -5.68 10.81
C GLU A 139 -6.09 -7.02 11.34
N PRO A 140 -5.72 -8.14 10.69
CA PRO A 140 -6.28 -9.47 10.98
C PRO A 140 -6.22 -9.77 12.48
N PHE A 141 -7.24 -10.50 12.96
CA PHE A 141 -7.50 -11.01 14.32
C PHE A 141 -6.25 -11.51 15.07
N ASN A 142 -5.36 -10.59 15.43
CA ASN A 142 -4.24 -10.82 16.32
C ASN A 142 -4.51 -9.97 17.56
N GLN A 143 -5.20 -10.59 18.50
CA GLN A 143 -5.52 -10.05 19.81
C GLN A 143 -4.30 -9.40 20.49
N HIS A 144 -3.11 -10.01 20.36
CA HIS A 144 -1.87 -9.45 20.93
C HIS A 144 -1.44 -8.16 20.24
N LYS A 145 -1.43 -8.12 18.90
CA LYS A 145 -1.01 -6.91 18.15
C LYS A 145 -1.96 -5.73 18.38
N ILE A 146 -3.26 -5.99 18.47
CA ILE A 146 -4.27 -4.96 18.75
C ILE A 146 -4.09 -4.41 20.17
N ILE A 147 -3.94 -5.29 21.17
CA ILE A 147 -3.70 -4.91 22.55
C ILE A 147 -2.39 -4.14 22.67
N GLU A 148 -1.30 -4.61 22.07
CA GLU A 148 0.00 -3.91 22.08
C GLU A 148 -0.08 -2.54 21.42
N GLN A 149 -0.68 -2.41 20.22
CA GLN A 149 -0.82 -1.11 19.56
C GLN A 149 -1.71 -0.13 20.33
N PHE A 150 -2.73 -0.67 21.01
CA PHE A 150 -3.64 0.12 21.81
C PHE A 150 -3.02 0.55 23.14
N LEU A 151 -2.16 -0.28 23.75
CA LEU A 151 -1.43 0.01 24.99
C LEU A 151 -0.10 0.76 24.77
N ALA A 152 0.52 0.68 23.59
CA ALA A 152 1.80 1.32 23.23
C ALA A 152 1.69 2.83 23.00
N GLN A 153 1.01 3.52 23.92
CA GLN A 153 0.63 4.92 23.80
C GLN A 153 1.82 5.83 24.09
N LYS A 154 1.90 6.94 23.33
CA LYS A 154 3.02 7.88 23.37
C LYS A 154 3.05 8.79 24.61
N ARG A 155 1.95 8.92 25.36
CA ARG A 155 1.85 9.73 26.58
C ARG A 155 0.90 9.09 27.62
N PRO A 156 1.36 8.74 28.83
CA PRO A 156 0.49 8.30 29.91
C PRO A 156 -0.40 9.46 30.40
N LEU A 157 -1.61 9.14 30.83
CA LEU A 157 -2.56 10.09 31.45
C LEU A 157 -1.92 10.88 32.61
N ALA A 158 -0.94 10.27 33.29
CA ALA A 158 -0.14 10.87 34.36
C ALA A 158 0.63 12.15 33.95
N GLU A 159 0.88 12.38 32.66
CA GLU A 159 1.55 13.59 32.15
C GLU A 159 0.60 14.80 32.02
N LEU A 160 -0.72 14.61 32.19
CA LEU A 160 -1.74 15.65 32.08
C LEU A 160 -2.62 15.71 33.34
N PRO A 161 -2.06 15.90 34.55
CA PRO A 161 -2.86 15.87 35.77
C PRO A 161 -3.90 16.99 35.82
N LEU A 162 -5.14 16.64 36.17
CA LEU A 162 -6.19 17.60 36.50
C LEU A 162 -6.11 18.03 37.97
N GLY A 163 -6.64 19.21 38.28
CA GLY A 163 -6.52 19.86 39.60
C GLY A 163 -7.42 19.33 40.73
N TRP A 164 -8.00 18.13 40.60
CA TRP A 164 -8.81 17.49 41.64
C TRP A 164 -7.93 16.72 42.66
N ASN A 165 -8.46 16.40 43.86
CA ASN A 165 -7.70 15.71 44.92
C ASN A 165 -8.29 14.33 45.31
N GLU A 166 -7.58 13.58 46.15
CA GLU A 166 -8.02 12.24 46.58
C GLU A 166 -9.36 12.25 47.35
N ASP A 167 -9.69 13.32 48.07
CA ASP A 167 -10.98 13.43 48.77
C ASP A 167 -12.16 13.57 47.80
N ASP A 168 -11.99 14.39 46.76
CA ASP A 168 -12.97 14.53 45.68
C ASP A 168 -13.18 13.18 44.96
N ALA A 169 -12.09 12.42 44.81
CA ALA A 169 -12.11 11.08 44.25
C ALA A 169 -12.90 10.08 45.11
N VAL A 170 -12.62 10.03 46.41
CA VAL A 170 -13.32 9.17 47.38
C VAL A 170 -14.80 9.53 47.47
N ALA A 171 -15.13 10.83 47.43
CA ALA A 171 -16.51 11.30 47.43
C ALA A 171 -17.27 10.85 46.18
N ALA A 172 -16.64 10.92 45.00
CA ALA A 172 -17.24 10.42 43.77
C ALA A 172 -17.41 8.90 43.77
N ASP A 173 -16.44 8.15 44.33
CA ASP A 173 -16.53 6.70 44.42
C ASP A 173 -17.62 6.23 45.38
N ALA A 174 -17.79 6.93 46.50
CA ALA A 174 -18.86 6.66 47.45
C ALA A 174 -20.26 6.73 46.81
N LEU A 175 -20.47 7.61 45.80
CA LEU A 175 -21.77 7.75 45.13
C LEU A 175 -22.22 6.46 44.45
N TRP A 176 -21.35 5.85 43.64
CA TRP A 176 -21.72 4.65 42.88
C TRP A 176 -21.66 3.41 43.75
N GLN A 177 -20.74 3.36 44.73
CA GLN A 177 -20.64 2.24 45.67
C GLN A 177 -21.88 2.13 46.57
N GLN A 178 -22.39 3.26 47.07
CA GLN A 178 -23.62 3.28 47.89
C GLN A 178 -24.87 2.97 47.07
N ALA A 179 -24.86 3.30 45.78
CA ALA A 179 -26.00 3.10 44.89
C ALA A 179 -26.08 1.69 44.28
N LEU A 180 -24.97 0.94 44.29
CA LEU A 180 -24.84 -0.32 43.56
C LEU A 180 -25.89 -1.35 43.98
N GLY A 181 -26.68 -1.84 43.02
CA GLY A 181 -27.69 -2.87 43.25
C GLY A 181 -29.09 -2.36 43.58
N TYR A 182 -29.27 -1.06 43.88
CA TYR A 182 -30.57 -0.45 44.13
C TYR A 182 -30.95 0.54 43.03
N ARG A 183 -31.86 0.12 42.14
CA ARG A 183 -32.19 0.85 40.90
C ARG A 183 -32.49 2.35 41.07
N GLU A 184 -33.29 2.73 42.07
CA GLU A 184 -33.61 4.14 42.32
C GLU A 184 -32.40 4.96 42.79
N GLN A 185 -31.49 4.33 43.51
CA GLN A 185 -30.26 4.96 43.98
C GLN A 185 -29.24 5.05 42.85
N GLU A 186 -29.16 4.05 41.97
CA GLU A 186 -28.34 4.08 40.75
C GLU A 186 -28.70 5.29 39.87
N VAL A 187 -29.99 5.56 39.65
CA VAL A 187 -30.44 6.73 38.85
C VAL A 187 -30.09 8.06 39.53
N LYS A 188 -30.23 8.15 40.86
CA LYS A 188 -29.85 9.37 41.61
C LYS A 188 -28.33 9.60 41.61
N ALA A 189 -27.56 8.52 41.68
CA ALA A 189 -26.10 8.58 41.61
C ALA A 189 -25.64 9.03 40.22
N LEU A 190 -26.23 8.52 39.13
CA LEU A 190 -25.88 8.90 37.76
C LEU A 190 -25.90 10.42 37.54
N ALA A 191 -26.93 11.12 38.01
CA ALA A 191 -27.03 12.57 37.86
C ALA A 191 -25.90 13.33 38.60
N LYS A 192 -25.46 12.81 39.75
CA LYS A 192 -24.35 13.41 40.52
C LYS A 192 -22.99 13.03 39.94
N MET A 193 -22.85 11.82 39.43
CA MET A 193 -21.62 11.35 38.78
C MET A 193 -21.32 12.14 37.51
N ASP A 194 -22.36 12.51 36.73
CA ASP A 194 -22.21 13.37 35.55
C ASP A 194 -21.59 14.73 35.91
N ASP A 195 -22.02 15.32 37.05
CA ASP A 195 -21.44 16.57 37.55
C ASP A 195 -19.95 16.41 37.94
N TYR A 196 -19.58 15.29 38.57
CA TYR A 196 -18.18 14.99 38.90
C TYR A 196 -17.33 14.72 37.64
N LEU A 197 -17.86 14.01 36.66
CA LEU A 197 -17.18 13.72 35.40
C LEU A 197 -17.01 14.96 34.51
N SER A 198 -17.80 16.01 34.74
CA SER A 198 -17.65 17.30 34.05
C SER A 198 -16.28 17.95 34.30
N TRP A 199 -15.56 17.55 35.36
CA TRP A 199 -14.26 18.12 35.74
C TRP A 199 -13.24 17.08 36.21
N MET A 200 -13.60 15.80 36.32
CA MET A 200 -12.69 14.68 36.52
C MET A 200 -12.82 13.61 35.42
N PRO A 201 -12.77 13.96 34.12
CA PRO A 201 -12.97 13.00 33.03
C PRO A 201 -11.80 12.02 32.85
N ASP A 202 -10.67 12.27 33.48
CA ASP A 202 -9.49 11.41 33.53
C ASP A 202 -9.69 10.19 34.47
N ARG A 203 -10.73 10.20 35.31
CA ARG A 203 -11.14 9.07 36.14
C ARG A 203 -11.79 7.96 35.32
N GLY A 204 -10.95 7.09 34.77
CA GLY A 204 -11.35 5.90 34.00
C GLY A 204 -12.24 4.92 34.76
N ASP A 205 -12.07 4.86 36.07
CA ASP A 205 -12.92 4.12 37.02
C ASP A 205 -14.30 4.75 37.20
N LEU A 206 -14.37 6.06 37.42
CA LEU A 206 -15.64 6.77 37.59
C LEU A 206 -16.46 6.76 36.30
N THR A 207 -15.80 6.94 35.15
CA THR A 207 -16.42 6.81 33.82
C THR A 207 -16.95 5.40 33.57
N LEU A 208 -16.20 4.36 33.96
CA LEU A 208 -16.67 2.97 33.89
C LEU A 208 -17.89 2.75 34.80
N ALA A 209 -17.85 3.21 36.05
CA ALA A 209 -18.96 3.08 36.98
C ALA A 209 -20.23 3.74 36.41
N MET A 210 -20.11 4.94 35.85
CA MET A 210 -21.23 5.62 35.19
C MET A 210 -21.75 4.79 34.01
N ALA A 211 -20.87 4.23 33.18
CA ALA A 211 -21.27 3.41 32.04
C ALA A 211 -22.01 2.13 32.47
N VAL A 212 -21.52 1.44 33.50
CA VAL A 212 -22.18 0.25 34.08
C VAL A 212 -23.56 0.62 34.62
N LEU A 213 -23.66 1.67 35.45
CA LEU A 213 -24.95 2.11 35.99
C LEU A 213 -25.92 2.57 34.90
N THR A 214 -25.42 3.20 33.83
CA THR A 214 -26.24 3.58 32.67
C THR A 214 -26.77 2.34 31.94
N LEU A 215 -25.96 1.28 31.83
CA LEU A 215 -26.40 0.03 31.21
C LEU A 215 -27.47 -0.68 32.05
N THR A 216 -27.30 -0.69 33.37
CA THR A 216 -28.13 -1.46 34.30
C THR A 216 -29.43 -0.76 34.69
N THR A 217 -29.52 0.54 34.52
CA THR A 217 -30.75 1.32 34.68
C THR A 217 -31.61 1.25 33.40
N ASP A 218 -32.89 1.65 33.45
CA ASP A 218 -33.76 1.76 32.26
C ASP A 218 -33.34 2.92 31.32
N ALA A 219 -32.10 3.39 31.43
CA ALA A 219 -31.56 4.43 30.58
C ALA A 219 -31.43 3.94 29.12
N ASN A 220 -31.41 4.91 28.21
CA ASN A 220 -31.30 4.66 26.77
C ASN A 220 -30.04 3.81 26.48
N LYS A 221 -30.21 2.65 25.88
CA LYS A 221 -29.10 1.72 25.59
C LYS A 221 -28.02 2.31 24.68
N ALA A 222 -28.37 3.27 23.82
CA ALA A 222 -27.41 4.05 23.04
C ALA A 222 -26.56 4.99 23.90
N GLN A 223 -27.06 5.45 25.04
CA GLN A 223 -26.29 6.25 26.00
C GLN A 223 -25.26 5.39 26.73
N ALA A 224 -25.63 4.14 27.09
CA ALA A 224 -24.70 3.19 27.67
C ALA A 224 -23.55 2.86 26.71
N GLU A 225 -23.83 2.64 25.41
CA GLU A 225 -22.79 2.43 24.39
C GLU A 225 -21.77 3.56 24.36
N ARG A 226 -22.25 4.82 24.33
CA ARG A 226 -21.38 6.00 24.34
C ARG A 226 -20.56 6.12 25.61
N ALA A 227 -21.17 5.84 26.77
CA ALA A 227 -20.50 5.90 28.06
C ALA A 227 -19.35 4.87 28.13
N PHE A 228 -19.57 3.64 27.65
CA PHE A 228 -18.48 2.65 27.58
C PHE A 228 -17.38 3.05 26.59
N ARG A 229 -17.75 3.65 25.44
CA ARG A 229 -16.76 4.15 24.48
C ARG A 229 -15.88 5.25 25.10
N GLN A 230 -16.45 6.12 25.93
CA GLN A 230 -15.69 7.11 26.70
C GLN A 230 -14.79 6.44 27.74
N ALA A 231 -15.32 5.46 28.50
CA ALA A 231 -14.53 4.72 29.47
C ALA A 231 -13.32 4.01 28.82
N ILE A 232 -13.50 3.41 27.63
CA ILE A 232 -12.41 2.79 26.85
C ILE A 232 -11.37 3.82 26.39
N ALA A 233 -11.80 5.04 26.01
CA ALA A 233 -10.86 6.08 25.58
C ALA A 233 -9.90 6.50 26.72
N ILE A 234 -10.43 6.53 27.96
CA ILE A 234 -9.68 6.94 29.16
C ILE A 234 -8.89 5.76 29.76
N ALA A 235 -9.55 4.62 30.01
CA ALA A 235 -8.98 3.40 30.59
C ALA A 235 -9.05 2.21 29.60
N PRO A 236 -8.27 2.26 28.51
CA PRO A 236 -8.26 1.26 27.44
C PRO A 236 -7.93 -0.17 27.89
N GLU A 237 -7.17 -0.30 28.97
CA GLU A 237 -6.70 -1.55 29.53
C GLU A 237 -7.73 -2.23 30.45
N ASN A 238 -8.87 -1.58 30.69
CA ASN A 238 -9.93 -2.14 31.52
C ASN A 238 -10.81 -3.11 30.72
N SER A 239 -10.72 -4.40 31.02
CA SER A 239 -11.50 -5.45 30.36
C SER A 239 -13.02 -5.28 30.53
N ASP A 240 -13.48 -4.75 31.67
CA ASP A 240 -14.90 -4.55 31.94
C ASP A 240 -15.51 -3.46 31.07
N ALA A 241 -14.72 -2.44 30.68
CA ALA A 241 -15.17 -1.39 29.76
C ALA A 241 -15.46 -1.96 28.36
N TRP A 242 -14.59 -2.84 27.86
CA TRP A 242 -14.77 -3.54 26.59
C TRP A 242 -15.93 -4.54 26.61
N LEU A 243 -16.06 -5.31 27.71
CA LEU A 243 -17.19 -6.21 27.89
C LEU A 243 -18.51 -5.44 27.92
N GLY A 244 -18.57 -4.37 28.70
CA GLY A 244 -19.73 -3.50 28.81
C GLY A 244 -20.12 -2.86 27.48
N TRP A 245 -19.15 -2.40 26.68
CA TRP A 245 -19.41 -1.88 25.33
C TRP A 245 -20.06 -2.94 24.42
N ALA A 246 -19.53 -4.17 24.41
CA ALA A 246 -20.11 -5.27 23.66
C ALA A 246 -21.55 -5.59 24.09
N LEU A 247 -21.84 -5.59 25.39
CA LEU A 247 -23.20 -5.78 25.92
C LEU A 247 -24.13 -4.63 25.50
N ALA A 248 -23.67 -3.39 25.59
CA ALA A 248 -24.44 -2.21 25.18
C ALA A 248 -24.77 -2.25 23.68
N LEU A 249 -23.83 -2.68 22.83
CA LEU A 249 -24.06 -2.87 21.40
C LEU A 249 -25.08 -3.97 21.11
N ILE A 250 -25.03 -5.10 21.82
CA ILE A 250 -26.05 -6.16 21.68
C ILE A 250 -27.43 -5.57 21.96
N GLN A 251 -27.60 -4.80 23.03
CA GLN A 251 -28.90 -4.26 23.43
C GLN A 251 -29.38 -3.06 22.61
N SER A 252 -28.46 -2.37 21.93
CA SER A 252 -28.77 -1.22 21.07
C SER A 252 -28.68 -1.53 19.57
N ARG A 253 -28.55 -2.81 19.20
CA ARG A 253 -28.46 -3.29 17.80
C ARG A 253 -29.58 -2.78 16.89
N ASP A 254 -30.77 -2.57 17.46
CA ASP A 254 -31.96 -2.15 16.74
C ASP A 254 -32.07 -0.62 16.60
N ASP A 255 -31.25 0.16 17.32
CA ASP A 255 -31.22 1.62 17.27
C ASP A 255 -30.47 2.10 16.02
N GLU A 256 -31.17 2.82 15.13
CA GLU A 256 -30.60 3.41 13.92
C GLU A 256 -29.43 4.36 14.17
N ARG A 257 -29.44 5.09 15.29
CA ARG A 257 -28.34 6.01 15.65
C ARG A 257 -27.08 5.22 15.92
N VAL A 258 -27.19 4.09 16.64
CA VAL A 258 -26.05 3.23 16.91
C VAL A 258 -25.55 2.61 15.61
N ARG A 259 -26.45 2.12 14.74
CA ARG A 259 -26.09 1.59 13.40
C ARG A 259 -25.32 2.60 12.55
N ASN A 260 -25.81 3.84 12.47
CA ASN A 260 -25.22 4.88 11.63
C ASN A 260 -23.91 5.45 12.20
N LEU A 261 -23.69 5.32 13.51
CA LEU A 261 -22.45 5.73 14.18
C LEU A 261 -21.38 4.63 14.15
N GLN A 262 -21.73 3.40 13.77
CA GLN A 262 -20.73 2.35 13.63
C GLN A 262 -19.85 2.62 12.41
N PHE A 263 -18.60 2.20 12.55
CA PHE A 263 -17.61 2.32 11.50
C PHE A 263 -17.33 0.99 10.77
N GLN A 264 -17.95 -0.09 11.24
CA GLN A 264 -17.91 -1.45 10.71
C GLN A 264 -19.22 -2.18 11.06
N ALA A 265 -19.38 -3.44 10.65
CA ALA A 265 -20.52 -4.25 11.05
C ALA A 265 -20.68 -4.32 12.59
N ILE A 266 -21.90 -4.14 13.10
CA ILE A 266 -22.17 -4.18 14.56
C ILE A 266 -21.61 -5.45 15.18
N THR A 267 -21.81 -6.60 14.52
CA THR A 267 -21.30 -7.89 14.99
C THR A 267 -19.78 -7.91 15.06
N GLN A 268 -19.09 -7.24 14.14
CA GLN A 268 -17.64 -7.06 14.19
C GLN A 268 -17.25 -6.25 15.42
N SER A 269 -17.92 -5.12 15.69
CA SER A 269 -17.68 -4.29 16.88
C SER A 269 -17.91 -5.05 18.19
N ILE A 270 -19.00 -5.83 18.28
CA ILE A 270 -19.28 -6.68 19.44
C ILE A 270 -18.15 -7.71 19.62
N THR A 271 -17.75 -8.36 18.52
CA THR A 271 -16.69 -9.38 18.54
C THR A 271 -15.35 -8.80 18.97
N THR A 272 -14.98 -7.62 18.46
CA THR A 272 -13.79 -6.88 18.89
C THR A 272 -13.85 -6.57 20.38
N GLY A 273 -14.96 -6.05 20.89
CA GLY A 273 -15.11 -5.76 22.33
C GLY A 273 -14.96 -7.01 23.21
N LEU A 274 -15.55 -8.13 22.80
CA LEU A 274 -15.42 -9.40 23.52
C LEU A 274 -13.98 -9.94 23.50
N LEU A 275 -13.29 -9.84 22.36
CA LEU A 275 -11.88 -10.23 22.23
C LEU A 275 -10.96 -9.40 23.12
N MET A 276 -11.16 -8.08 23.15
CA MET A 276 -10.40 -7.18 24.01
C MET A 276 -10.63 -7.49 25.49
N ALA A 277 -11.89 -7.70 25.89
CA ALA A 277 -12.24 -8.08 27.25
C ALA A 277 -11.58 -9.40 27.69
N GLN A 278 -11.50 -10.39 26.78
CA GLN A 278 -10.82 -11.66 27.07
C GLN A 278 -9.30 -11.50 27.19
N GLY A 279 -8.68 -10.66 26.36
CA GLY A 279 -7.23 -10.51 26.33
C GLY A 279 -6.67 -9.67 27.47
N LEU A 280 -7.50 -8.78 28.04
CA LEU A 280 -7.13 -7.89 29.13
C LEU A 280 -7.52 -8.43 30.52
N LYS A 281 -7.85 -9.72 30.64
CA LYS A 281 -8.46 -10.33 31.83
C LYS A 281 -7.51 -10.48 33.04
N GLU A 282 -6.25 -10.04 32.96
CA GLU A 282 -5.20 -10.44 33.90
C GLU A 282 -5.30 -9.88 35.34
N LYS A 283 -6.27 -9.02 35.68
CA LYS A 283 -6.83 -8.81 37.04
C LYS A 283 -7.97 -7.79 36.99
N PRO A 284 -9.14 -8.05 37.60
CA PRO A 284 -10.20 -7.05 37.68
C PRO A 284 -9.75 -5.90 38.57
N ARG A 285 -9.74 -4.68 38.02
CA ARG A 285 -9.40 -3.48 38.79
C ARG A 285 -10.50 -3.11 39.79
N GLN A 286 -11.74 -3.52 39.53
CA GLN A 286 -12.93 -3.14 40.32
C GLN A 286 -13.93 -4.29 40.45
N PRO A 287 -13.77 -5.19 41.43
CA PRO A 287 -14.59 -6.41 41.54
C PRO A 287 -16.08 -6.14 41.72
N ALA A 288 -16.46 -5.04 42.37
CA ALA A 288 -17.86 -4.68 42.58
C ALA A 288 -18.61 -4.37 41.26
N LEU A 289 -17.96 -3.64 40.33
CA LEU A 289 -18.54 -3.36 39.02
C LEU A 289 -18.59 -4.60 38.13
N GLN A 290 -17.56 -5.45 38.20
CA GLN A 290 -17.56 -6.73 37.51
C GLN A 290 -18.73 -7.61 37.97
N GLN A 291 -18.93 -7.76 39.28
CA GLN A 291 -20.07 -8.50 39.84
C GLN A 291 -21.41 -7.90 39.38
N ARG A 292 -21.51 -6.57 39.30
CA ARG A 292 -22.71 -5.89 38.81
C ARG A 292 -22.99 -6.18 37.33
N LEU A 293 -21.96 -6.22 36.49
CA LEU A 293 -22.04 -6.61 35.08
C LEU A 293 -22.42 -8.08 34.93
N GLU A 294 -21.86 -8.98 35.73
CA GLU A 294 -22.20 -10.41 35.74
C GLU A 294 -23.67 -10.63 36.16
N ALA A 295 -24.12 -9.93 37.21
CA ALA A 295 -25.51 -9.93 37.63
C ALA A 295 -26.43 -9.39 36.52
N TYR A 296 -25.99 -8.36 35.79
CA TYR A 296 -26.73 -7.84 34.64
C TYR A 296 -26.84 -8.86 33.50
N ILE A 297 -25.73 -9.50 33.14
CA ILE A 297 -25.71 -10.56 32.11
C ILE A 297 -26.69 -11.68 32.48
N ALA A 298 -26.81 -12.04 33.76
CA ALA A 298 -27.77 -13.05 34.20
C ALA A 298 -29.23 -12.61 34.01
N GLN A 299 -29.52 -11.31 34.15
CA GLN A 299 -30.86 -10.71 34.06
C GLN A 299 -31.25 -10.26 32.64
N MET A 300 -30.31 -10.25 31.69
CA MET A 300 -30.57 -9.84 30.31
C MET A 300 -31.69 -10.64 29.63
N PRO A 301 -32.38 -10.06 28.64
CA PRO A 301 -33.35 -10.78 27.82
C PRO A 301 -32.75 -12.10 27.27
N PRO A 302 -33.55 -13.17 27.16
CA PRO A 302 -33.06 -14.48 26.73
C PRO A 302 -32.42 -14.43 25.33
N GLU A 303 -32.99 -13.66 24.40
CA GLU A 303 -32.43 -13.45 23.06
C GLU A 303 -31.02 -12.81 23.12
N ASP A 304 -30.85 -11.74 23.90
CA ASP A 304 -29.57 -11.05 24.02
C ASP A 304 -28.50 -11.95 24.67
N ARG A 305 -28.90 -12.75 25.68
CA ARG A 305 -28.00 -13.74 26.30
C ARG A 305 -27.58 -14.81 25.30
N GLN A 306 -28.49 -15.26 24.44
CA GLN A 306 -28.17 -16.23 23.40
C GLN A 306 -27.21 -15.65 22.35
N ILE A 307 -27.41 -14.39 21.92
CA ILE A 307 -26.46 -13.67 21.04
C ILE A 307 -25.07 -13.65 21.69
N LEU A 308 -24.98 -13.26 22.96
CA LEU A 308 -23.70 -13.22 23.69
C LEU A 308 -23.03 -14.61 23.76
N GLN A 309 -23.79 -15.67 24.02
CA GLN A 309 -23.28 -17.04 24.08
C GLN A 309 -22.74 -17.52 22.73
N ILE A 310 -23.50 -17.29 21.64
CA ILE A 310 -23.08 -17.65 20.29
C ILE A 310 -21.79 -16.90 19.91
N LEU A 311 -21.74 -15.58 20.11
CA LEU A 311 -20.57 -14.78 19.76
C LEU A 311 -19.34 -15.16 20.58
N ARG A 312 -19.49 -15.48 21.88
CA ARG A 312 -18.39 -16.01 22.70
C ARG A 312 -17.90 -17.36 22.18
N ALA A 313 -18.80 -18.25 21.76
CA ALA A 313 -18.43 -19.53 21.17
C ALA A 313 -17.66 -19.34 19.85
N ARG A 314 -18.13 -18.43 18.98
CA ARG A 314 -17.45 -18.08 17.71
C ARG A 314 -16.03 -17.56 17.92
N ILE A 315 -15.81 -16.78 18.98
CA ILE A 315 -14.47 -16.26 19.32
C ILE A 315 -13.53 -17.39 19.78
N GLN A 316 -14.06 -18.40 20.48
CA GLN A 316 -13.27 -19.52 20.97
C GLN A 316 -12.89 -20.52 19.86
N THR A 317 -13.75 -20.65 18.85
CA THR A 317 -13.48 -21.43 17.64
C THR A 317 -12.65 -20.59 16.67
N ARG A 318 -11.33 -20.82 16.61
CA ARG A 318 -10.46 -20.13 15.64
C ARG A 318 -10.73 -20.63 14.22
N SER A 319 -11.73 -20.04 13.56
CA SER A 319 -12.14 -20.42 12.21
C SER A 319 -11.02 -20.23 11.19
N CYS A 320 -10.11 -19.26 11.38
CA CYS A 320 -9.05 -18.95 10.41
C CYS A 320 -7.95 -20.00 10.27
N ASP A 321 -7.87 -20.95 11.21
CA ASP A 321 -6.93 -22.06 11.15
C ASP A 321 -7.53 -23.28 10.41
N LEU A 322 -8.81 -23.20 9.98
CA LEU A 322 -9.47 -24.27 9.26
C LEU A 322 -9.01 -24.33 7.78
N PRO A 323 -8.81 -25.53 7.22
CA PRO A 323 -8.67 -25.69 5.78
C PRO A 323 -9.95 -25.25 5.08
N LEU A 324 -9.86 -24.77 3.82
CA LEU A 324 -11.00 -24.25 3.04
C LEU A 324 -12.20 -25.23 3.00
N ASP A 325 -11.94 -26.54 3.00
CA ASP A 325 -12.98 -27.57 3.00
C ASP A 325 -13.65 -27.78 4.38
N GLY A 326 -13.00 -27.33 5.46
CA GLY A 326 -13.44 -27.51 6.85
C GLY A 326 -14.47 -26.48 7.33
N TYR A 327 -14.61 -25.35 6.64
CA TYR A 327 -15.53 -24.26 7.00
C TYR A 327 -17.01 -24.66 6.88
N ALA A 328 -17.33 -25.74 6.16
CA ALA A 328 -18.69 -26.24 5.97
C ALA A 328 -19.19 -27.15 7.11
N THR A 329 -18.31 -27.59 8.01
CA THR A 329 -18.58 -28.68 8.98
C THR A 329 -18.56 -28.24 10.45
N GLU A 330 -18.60 -26.93 10.73
CA GLU A 330 -18.60 -26.43 12.10
C GLU A 330 -19.86 -26.91 12.85
N LYS A 331 -19.67 -27.55 14.01
CA LYS A 331 -20.75 -28.06 14.87
C LYS A 331 -20.71 -27.37 16.23
N GLY A 332 -21.88 -27.17 16.83
CA GLY A 332 -22.02 -26.60 18.18
C GLY A 332 -22.53 -25.17 18.17
N GLU A 333 -22.39 -24.47 19.30
CA GLU A 333 -23.02 -23.15 19.50
C GLU A 333 -22.51 -22.09 18.51
N ALA A 334 -21.23 -22.15 18.11
CA ALA A 334 -20.63 -21.24 17.14
C ALA A 334 -21.29 -21.28 15.76
N SER A 335 -21.79 -22.46 15.36
CA SER A 335 -22.43 -22.71 14.05
C SER A 335 -23.88 -22.22 13.96
N LYS A 336 -24.50 -21.83 15.08
CA LYS A 336 -25.88 -21.34 15.08
C LYS A 336 -25.96 -19.93 14.51
N ALA A 337 -27.04 -19.63 13.78
CA ALA A 337 -27.34 -18.27 13.37
C ALA A 337 -27.66 -17.40 14.59
N LEU A 338 -27.31 -16.11 14.52
CA LEU A 338 -27.73 -15.15 15.54
C LEU A 338 -29.27 -15.01 15.55
N PRO A 339 -29.94 -15.08 16.72
CA PRO A 339 -31.39 -14.93 16.83
C PRO A 339 -31.80 -13.46 16.69
N LEU A 340 -31.69 -12.94 15.47
CA LEU A 340 -31.99 -11.54 15.14
C LEU A 340 -33.41 -11.43 14.58
N SER A 341 -34.20 -10.50 15.12
CA SER A 341 -35.56 -10.19 14.65
C SER A 341 -35.57 -9.32 13.40
N LYS A 342 -34.48 -8.58 13.14
CA LYS A 342 -34.29 -7.70 11.98
C LYS A 342 -32.86 -7.83 11.46
N SER A 343 -32.70 -7.53 10.16
CA SER A 343 -31.37 -7.43 9.56
C SER A 343 -30.59 -6.25 10.15
N ILE A 344 -29.36 -6.50 10.59
CA ILE A 344 -28.41 -5.51 11.10
C ILE A 344 -27.22 -5.31 10.15
N VAL A 345 -27.41 -5.67 8.87
CA VAL A 345 -26.39 -5.56 7.83
C VAL A 345 -25.91 -4.11 7.71
N PHE A 346 -24.60 -3.93 7.83
CA PHE A 346 -23.94 -2.64 7.77
C PHE A 346 -23.81 -2.18 6.32
N LYS A 347 -24.34 -1.00 5.98
CA LYS A 347 -24.26 -0.48 4.61
C LYS A 347 -22.87 0.08 4.36
N GLU A 348 -22.09 -0.63 3.54
CA GLU A 348 -20.82 -0.08 3.07
C GLU A 348 -21.03 0.89 1.91
N GLY A 349 -20.12 1.86 1.79
CA GLY A 349 -20.05 2.71 0.60
C GLY A 349 -19.71 1.89 -0.64
N PRO A 350 -19.94 2.43 -1.85
CA PRO A 350 -19.66 1.70 -3.08
C PRO A 350 -18.17 1.33 -3.16
N VAL A 351 -17.89 0.10 -3.56
CA VAL A 351 -16.53 -0.35 -3.88
C VAL A 351 -16.02 0.50 -5.03
N ARG A 352 -14.89 1.19 -4.83
CA ARG A 352 -14.19 1.85 -5.93
C ARG A 352 -13.65 0.77 -6.86
N SER A 353 -14.42 0.45 -7.90
CA SER A 353 -14.03 -0.48 -8.97
C SER A 353 -13.38 0.25 -10.15
N ALA A 354 -13.64 1.55 -10.29
CA ALA A 354 -13.19 2.35 -11.42
C ALA A 354 -11.71 2.78 -11.27
N SER A 355 -10.80 1.88 -11.65
CA SER A 355 -9.49 2.26 -12.16
C SER A 355 -9.41 1.82 -13.62
N GLN A 356 -8.68 2.56 -14.47
CA GLN A 356 -8.44 2.15 -15.85
C GLN A 356 -7.81 0.75 -15.95
N ILE A 357 -7.15 0.29 -14.88
CA ILE A 357 -6.54 -1.03 -14.78
C ILE A 357 -7.62 -2.10 -14.55
N ASN A 358 -8.60 -1.85 -13.68
CA ASN A 358 -9.67 -2.80 -13.37
C ASN A 358 -10.73 -2.87 -14.47
N GLU A 359 -10.93 -1.82 -15.26
CA GLU A 359 -11.77 -1.89 -16.47
C GLU A 359 -11.24 -2.89 -17.51
N ARG A 360 -9.92 -3.13 -17.49
CA ARG A 360 -9.23 -3.93 -18.51
C ARG A 360 -8.75 -5.29 -18.00
N PHE A 361 -8.51 -5.42 -16.70
CA PHE A 361 -8.31 -6.66 -15.96
C PHE A 361 -9.25 -6.66 -14.77
N PRO A 362 -10.53 -7.01 -14.98
CA PRO A 362 -11.52 -6.95 -13.92
C PRO A 362 -11.22 -7.91 -12.77
N GLY A 363 -10.37 -8.93 -13.00
CA GLY A 363 -10.23 -10.04 -12.08
C GLY A 363 -11.55 -10.78 -11.96
N HIS A 364 -11.54 -11.83 -11.17
CA HIS A 364 -12.77 -12.55 -10.85
C HIS A 364 -12.77 -13.01 -9.41
N LEU A 365 -13.98 -13.13 -8.87
CA LEU A 365 -14.21 -13.73 -7.57
C LEU A 365 -14.50 -15.23 -7.76
N ASN A 366 -13.72 -16.07 -7.11
CA ASN A 366 -13.98 -17.49 -6.99
C ASN A 366 -14.76 -17.77 -5.70
N ILE A 367 -15.96 -18.32 -5.86
CA ILE A 367 -16.88 -18.69 -4.77
C ILE A 367 -17.81 -19.82 -5.25
N ASP A 368 -17.98 -20.86 -4.45
CA ASP A 368 -18.94 -21.94 -4.72
C ASP A 368 -20.37 -21.54 -4.35
N THR A 369 -20.99 -20.77 -5.22
CA THR A 369 -22.34 -20.23 -5.00
C THR A 369 -23.41 -21.30 -4.83
N GLN A 370 -23.26 -22.46 -5.47
CA GLN A 370 -24.23 -23.56 -5.39
C GLN A 370 -24.16 -24.25 -4.04
N TRP A 371 -22.94 -24.55 -3.56
CA TRP A 371 -22.72 -25.16 -2.25
C TRP A 371 -23.30 -24.30 -1.11
N TYR A 372 -23.11 -22.98 -1.16
CA TYR A 372 -23.62 -22.06 -0.15
C TYR A 372 -25.09 -21.66 -0.34
N GLY A 373 -25.74 -22.12 -1.41
CA GLY A 373 -27.15 -21.83 -1.69
C GLY A 373 -27.42 -20.36 -2.02
N ILE A 374 -26.50 -19.68 -2.69
CA ILE A 374 -26.66 -18.32 -3.21
C ILE A 374 -27.41 -18.38 -4.54
N ARG A 375 -28.42 -17.53 -4.74
CA ARG A 375 -29.18 -17.48 -6.00
C ARG A 375 -28.33 -16.87 -7.11
N LYS A 376 -28.32 -17.52 -8.29
CA LYS A 376 -27.55 -17.06 -9.46
C LYS A 376 -27.88 -15.63 -9.89
N GLU A 377 -29.14 -15.22 -9.74
CA GLU A 377 -29.64 -13.87 -10.08
C GLU A 377 -29.02 -12.75 -9.21
N SER A 378 -28.44 -13.10 -8.06
CA SER A 378 -27.78 -12.14 -7.16
C SER A 378 -26.29 -11.93 -7.48
N LEU A 379 -25.77 -12.62 -8.49
CA LEU A 379 -24.38 -12.53 -8.92
C LEU A 379 -24.27 -11.45 -9.99
N GLN A 380 -24.14 -10.19 -9.56
CA GLN A 380 -23.61 -9.15 -10.44
C GLN A 380 -22.11 -9.39 -10.69
N ALA A 381 -21.53 -8.72 -11.69
CA ALA A 381 -20.09 -8.70 -11.84
C ALA A 381 -19.46 -8.16 -10.55
N MET A 382 -18.69 -8.99 -9.85
CA MET A 382 -17.99 -8.66 -8.60
C MET A 382 -16.51 -8.46 -8.95
N PRO A 383 -16.13 -7.29 -9.49
CA PRO A 383 -14.77 -7.07 -9.93
C PRO A 383 -13.82 -7.04 -8.73
N TYR A 384 -12.57 -7.32 -9.05
CA TYR A 384 -11.44 -7.06 -8.21
C TYR A 384 -11.41 -5.57 -7.77
N PRO A 385 -11.09 -5.25 -6.50
CA PRO A 385 -11.09 -3.87 -6.00
C PRO A 385 -9.97 -3.02 -6.63
N ALA A 386 -10.16 -1.70 -6.72
CA ALA A 386 -9.12 -0.81 -7.25
C ALA A 386 -7.95 -0.69 -6.28
N ILE A 387 -6.86 -1.39 -6.59
CA ILE A 387 -5.59 -1.32 -5.86
C ILE A 387 -4.41 -1.08 -6.81
N ASP A 388 -3.47 -0.26 -6.35
CA ASP A 388 -2.25 0.09 -7.10
C ASP A 388 -1.22 -1.05 -7.11
N LYS A 389 -1.30 -1.95 -6.11
CA LYS A 389 -0.41 -3.11 -5.98
C LYS A 389 -0.98 -4.33 -6.70
N TYR A 390 -0.14 -5.07 -7.42
CA TYR A 390 -0.51 -6.40 -7.92
C TYR A 390 -0.54 -7.40 -6.75
N ILE A 391 -1.68 -8.07 -6.58
CA ILE A 391 -1.86 -9.16 -5.63
C ILE A 391 -2.47 -10.33 -6.44
N PRO A 392 -1.79 -11.48 -6.55
CA PRO A 392 -2.24 -12.55 -7.44
C PRO A 392 -3.57 -13.15 -6.97
N SER A 393 -3.69 -13.37 -5.65
CA SER A 393 -4.92 -13.78 -5.01
C SER A 393 -5.02 -13.24 -3.60
N ALA A 394 -6.25 -12.99 -3.15
CA ALA A 394 -6.57 -12.57 -1.78
C ALA A 394 -7.84 -13.28 -1.34
N THR A 395 -7.82 -13.93 -0.18
CA THR A 395 -8.99 -14.64 0.34
C THR A 395 -9.49 -13.98 1.61
N THR A 396 -10.75 -13.56 1.62
CA THR A 396 -11.47 -13.08 2.79
C THR A 396 -12.52 -14.13 3.18
N VAL A 397 -12.62 -14.50 4.44
CA VAL A 397 -13.67 -15.42 4.92
C VAL A 397 -14.75 -14.60 5.61
N LEU A 398 -15.98 -14.70 5.10
CA LEU A 398 -17.15 -14.04 5.68
C LEU A 398 -17.95 -15.00 6.56
N SER A 399 -18.40 -14.50 7.71
CA SER A 399 -19.42 -15.15 8.54
C SER A 399 -20.77 -14.48 8.30
N LEU A 400 -21.71 -15.23 7.75
CA LEU A 400 -23.04 -14.76 7.34
C LEU A 400 -24.11 -15.47 8.17
N ASP A 401 -25.09 -14.73 8.67
CA ASP A 401 -26.26 -15.28 9.35
C ASP A 401 -27.49 -15.10 8.47
N THR A 402 -28.19 -16.20 8.17
CA THR A 402 -29.37 -16.20 7.32
C THR A 402 -30.62 -16.61 8.10
N HIS A 403 -31.73 -15.92 7.83
CA HIS A 403 -33.05 -16.31 8.33
C HIS A 403 -33.58 -17.54 7.58
N ALA A 404 -34.57 -18.24 8.13
CA ALA A 404 -35.24 -19.37 7.48
C ALA A 404 -35.83 -18.99 6.09
N SER A 405 -36.26 -17.74 5.91
CA SER A 405 -36.74 -17.21 4.62
C SER A 405 -35.65 -17.05 3.56
N GLY A 406 -34.36 -17.15 3.91
CA GLY A 406 -33.22 -16.85 3.05
C GLY A 406 -32.81 -15.37 3.06
N GLU A 407 -33.37 -14.55 3.97
CA GLU A 407 -32.95 -13.17 4.20
C GLU A 407 -31.61 -13.11 4.95
N LEU A 408 -30.72 -12.21 4.53
CA LEU A 408 -29.45 -11.96 5.20
C LEU A 408 -29.67 -11.10 6.47
N LEU A 409 -29.38 -11.68 7.63
CA LEU A 409 -29.54 -11.01 8.93
C LEU A 409 -28.28 -10.26 9.36
N ASN A 410 -27.11 -10.86 9.13
CA ASN A 410 -25.83 -10.30 9.54
C ASN A 410 -24.69 -10.78 8.61
N VAL A 411 -23.68 -9.93 8.44
CA VAL A 411 -22.43 -10.21 7.72
C VAL A 411 -21.26 -9.63 8.49
N ALA A 412 -20.21 -10.42 8.69
CA ALA A 412 -18.99 -10.03 9.39
C ALA A 412 -17.77 -10.70 8.73
N ILE A 413 -16.59 -10.10 8.92
CA ILE A 413 -15.33 -10.70 8.46
C ILE A 413 -14.86 -11.64 9.56
N GLU A 414 -14.80 -12.93 9.23
CA GLU A 414 -14.22 -13.95 10.11
C GLU A 414 -12.69 -13.96 9.96
N CYS A 415 -12.20 -13.93 8.72
CA CYS A 415 -10.78 -13.91 8.41
C CYS A 415 -10.49 -12.86 7.33
N SER A 416 -9.61 -11.92 7.66
CA SER A 416 -9.16 -10.87 6.75
C SER A 416 -8.19 -11.45 5.70
N SER A 417 -8.24 -10.90 4.50
CA SER A 417 -7.24 -11.13 3.46
C SER A 417 -5.88 -10.50 3.75
N GLY A 418 -5.77 -9.68 4.80
CA GLY A 418 -4.61 -8.85 5.11
C GLY A 418 -4.56 -7.53 4.34
N VAL A 419 -5.56 -7.27 3.48
CA VAL A 419 -5.64 -6.05 2.66
C VAL A 419 -7.07 -5.47 2.73
N PRO A 420 -7.26 -4.30 3.38
CA PRO A 420 -8.59 -3.76 3.69
C PRO A 420 -9.52 -3.55 2.50
N GLU A 421 -8.97 -3.31 1.31
CA GLU A 421 -9.74 -3.09 0.08
C GLU A 421 -10.52 -4.33 -0.36
N PHE A 422 -9.95 -5.54 -0.20
CA PHE A 422 -10.66 -6.78 -0.50
C PHE A 422 -11.70 -7.12 0.55
N ASP A 423 -11.39 -6.84 1.81
CA ASP A 423 -12.30 -7.10 2.91
C ASP A 423 -13.58 -6.26 2.79
N LYS A 424 -13.43 -4.97 2.43
CA LYS A 424 -14.57 -4.08 2.09
C LYS A 424 -15.30 -4.57 0.84
N ALA A 425 -14.58 -4.98 -0.20
CA ALA A 425 -15.22 -5.51 -1.40
C ALA A 425 -16.07 -6.76 -1.09
N ALA A 426 -15.55 -7.67 -0.28
CA ALA A 426 -16.25 -8.87 0.18
C ALA A 426 -17.53 -8.51 0.95
N LEU A 427 -17.43 -7.60 1.94
CA LEU A 427 -18.57 -7.13 2.72
C LEU A 427 -19.64 -6.48 1.83
N HIS A 428 -19.25 -5.60 0.92
CA HIS A 428 -20.17 -4.94 -0.01
C HIS A 428 -20.89 -5.95 -0.94
N TYR A 429 -20.16 -6.90 -1.53
CA TYR A 429 -20.76 -7.88 -2.45
C TYR A 429 -21.73 -8.83 -1.73
N ALA A 430 -21.39 -9.26 -0.51
CA ALA A 430 -22.24 -10.17 0.26
C ALA A 430 -23.63 -9.58 0.58
N GLN A 431 -23.75 -8.25 0.68
CA GLN A 431 -25.03 -7.56 0.94
C GLN A 431 -26.03 -7.69 -0.20
N GLN A 432 -25.53 -7.95 -1.41
CA GLN A 432 -26.33 -8.07 -2.62
C GLN A 432 -26.86 -9.50 -2.81
N TRP A 433 -26.33 -10.47 -2.07
CA TRP A 433 -26.69 -11.87 -2.22
C TRP A 433 -28.06 -12.19 -1.65
N ARG A 434 -28.78 -13.06 -2.36
CA ARG A 434 -30.03 -13.67 -1.90
C ARG A 434 -29.81 -15.16 -1.73
N PHE A 435 -30.27 -15.71 -0.61
CA PHE A 435 -30.13 -17.13 -0.31
C PHE A 435 -31.44 -17.89 -0.58
N HIS A 436 -31.33 -19.20 -0.76
CA HIS A 436 -32.50 -20.08 -0.77
C HIS A 436 -33.07 -20.21 0.65
N SER A 437 -34.39 -20.37 0.74
CA SER A 437 -35.05 -20.63 2.02
C SER A 437 -34.57 -21.96 2.62
N ASN A 438 -34.40 -22.01 3.93
CA ASN A 438 -34.02 -23.21 4.67
C ASN A 438 -35.03 -23.47 5.79
N GLN A 439 -35.09 -24.71 6.29
CA GLN A 439 -36.01 -25.07 7.38
C GLN A 439 -35.73 -24.29 8.68
N GLN A 440 -34.46 -23.92 8.91
CA GLN A 440 -34.01 -23.12 10.04
C GLN A 440 -32.98 -22.09 9.55
N GLY A 441 -32.84 -20.98 10.29
CA GLY A 441 -31.75 -20.04 10.06
C GLY A 441 -30.39 -20.69 10.33
N LYS A 442 -29.38 -20.37 9.52
CA LYS A 442 -28.04 -20.96 9.62
C LYS A 442 -26.93 -19.92 9.48
N ARG A 443 -25.80 -20.16 10.17
CA ARG A 443 -24.53 -19.48 9.92
C ARG A 443 -23.86 -20.12 8.70
N LEU A 444 -23.26 -19.30 7.84
CA LEU A 444 -22.44 -19.72 6.71
C LEU A 444 -21.07 -19.07 6.83
N LEU A 445 -20.02 -19.88 6.75
CA LEU A 445 -18.65 -19.42 6.59
C LEU A 445 -18.29 -19.53 5.10
N ILE A 446 -18.11 -18.39 4.43
CA ILE A 446 -17.91 -18.34 2.98
C ILE A 446 -16.53 -17.76 2.69
N PRO A 447 -15.57 -18.57 2.20
CA PRO A 447 -14.33 -18.05 1.66
C PRO A 447 -14.59 -17.39 0.31
N MET A 448 -14.13 -16.15 0.18
CA MET A 448 -14.20 -15.34 -1.03
C MET A 448 -12.78 -15.12 -1.53
N THR A 449 -12.41 -15.80 -2.61
CA THR A 449 -11.07 -15.68 -3.19
C THR A 449 -11.11 -14.78 -4.40
N PHE A 450 -10.52 -13.59 -4.29
CA PHE A 450 -10.30 -12.69 -5.41
C PHE A 450 -9.06 -13.14 -6.17
N ILE A 451 -9.19 -13.31 -7.48
CA ILE A 451 -8.10 -13.73 -8.37
C ILE A 451 -7.88 -12.62 -9.40
N SER A 452 -6.62 -12.20 -9.55
CA SER A 452 -6.26 -11.19 -10.55
C SER A 452 -6.11 -11.83 -11.92
N ASP A 453 -6.68 -11.21 -12.95
CA ASP A 453 -6.45 -11.60 -14.36
C ASP A 453 -5.15 -10.96 -14.92
N ARG A 454 -4.39 -10.23 -14.09
CA ARG A 454 -3.11 -9.62 -14.48
C ARG A 454 -2.02 -10.71 -14.51
N LEU A 455 -1.19 -10.72 -15.56
CA LEU A 455 -0.02 -11.60 -15.62
C LEU A 455 1.06 -11.12 -14.62
N PRO A 456 1.71 -12.02 -13.87
CA PRO A 456 2.85 -11.69 -13.03
C PRO A 456 3.98 -11.03 -13.85
N PRO A 457 4.68 -10.01 -13.32
CA PRO A 457 5.82 -9.39 -13.99
C PRO A 457 6.87 -10.41 -14.46
N GLU A 458 7.13 -11.44 -13.66
CA GLU A 458 8.13 -12.49 -13.94
C GLU A 458 7.75 -13.36 -15.15
N GLU A 459 6.48 -13.76 -15.27
CA GLU A 459 6.00 -14.52 -16.42
C GLU A 459 6.01 -13.67 -17.70
N HIS A 460 5.70 -12.38 -17.58
CA HIS A 460 5.81 -11.44 -18.69
C HIS A 460 7.27 -11.29 -19.16
N TYR A 461 8.21 -11.16 -18.22
CA TYR A 461 9.65 -11.10 -18.51
C TYR A 461 10.14 -12.35 -19.23
N GLN A 462 9.73 -13.54 -18.80
CA GLN A 462 10.06 -14.79 -19.48
C GLN A 462 9.45 -14.89 -20.88
N GLU A 463 8.19 -14.46 -21.05
CA GLU A 463 7.55 -14.41 -22.37
C GLU A 463 8.34 -13.47 -23.30
N MET A 464 8.73 -12.29 -22.82
CA MET A 464 9.49 -11.31 -23.60
C MET A 464 10.89 -11.80 -23.95
N GLU A 465 11.57 -12.51 -23.05
CA GLU A 465 12.85 -13.15 -23.35
C GLU A 465 12.70 -14.19 -24.47
N SER A 466 11.69 -15.07 -24.39
CA SER A 466 11.47 -16.12 -25.40
C SER A 466 11.26 -15.52 -26.80
N ARG A 467 10.51 -14.42 -26.88
CA ARG A 467 10.29 -13.67 -28.13
C ARG A 467 11.58 -13.01 -28.61
N ALA A 468 12.37 -12.44 -27.70
CA ALA A 468 13.65 -11.84 -28.06
C ALA A 468 14.65 -12.87 -28.61
N MET A 469 14.72 -14.05 -27.98
CA MET A 469 15.54 -15.17 -28.45
C MET A 469 15.11 -15.64 -29.85
N ARG A 470 13.78 -15.76 -30.08
CA ARG A 470 13.24 -16.12 -31.40
C ARG A 470 13.66 -15.11 -32.48
N ILE A 471 13.48 -13.81 -32.23
CA ILE A 471 13.89 -12.75 -33.16
C ILE A 471 15.39 -12.84 -33.45
N ALA A 472 16.22 -12.95 -32.41
CA ALA A 472 17.67 -13.04 -32.58
C ALA A 472 18.06 -14.25 -33.46
N ARG A 473 17.49 -15.43 -33.22
CA ARG A 473 17.76 -16.62 -34.06
C ARG A 473 17.31 -16.42 -35.51
N LEU A 474 16.11 -15.88 -35.75
CA LEU A 474 15.63 -15.60 -37.10
C LEU A 474 16.54 -14.63 -37.87
N VAL A 475 17.08 -13.62 -37.17
CA VAL A 475 18.06 -12.68 -37.73
C VAL A 475 19.38 -13.39 -38.06
N ALA A 476 19.93 -14.14 -37.11
CA ALA A 476 21.18 -14.89 -37.31
C ALA A 476 21.05 -15.97 -38.39
N ARG A 477 19.82 -16.38 -38.73
CA ARG A 477 19.56 -17.36 -39.78
C ARG A 477 19.29 -16.75 -41.15
N HIS A 478 19.36 -15.44 -41.30
CA HIS A 478 18.98 -14.73 -42.54
C HIS A 478 17.49 -14.86 -42.93
N ASN A 479 16.60 -15.19 -41.98
CA ASN A 479 15.15 -15.24 -42.22
C ASN A 479 14.49 -13.88 -41.91
N LYS A 480 14.70 -12.91 -42.80
CA LYS A 480 14.22 -11.53 -42.62
C LYS A 480 12.69 -11.43 -42.50
N ILE A 481 11.94 -12.21 -43.29
CA ILE A 481 10.48 -12.12 -43.33
C ILE A 481 9.87 -12.61 -42.01
N ALA A 482 10.28 -13.79 -41.52
CA ALA A 482 9.78 -14.31 -40.25
C ALA A 482 10.21 -13.44 -39.07
N MET A 483 11.42 -12.88 -39.13
CA MET A 483 11.93 -11.94 -38.13
C MET A 483 11.05 -10.68 -38.02
N GLU A 484 10.69 -10.05 -39.14
CA GLU A 484 9.85 -8.85 -39.14
C GLU A 484 8.44 -9.15 -38.58
N SER A 485 7.90 -10.35 -38.84
CA SER A 485 6.65 -10.80 -38.23
C SER A 485 6.78 -10.97 -36.72
N ALA A 486 7.81 -11.68 -36.25
CA ALA A 486 8.06 -11.89 -34.82
C ALA A 486 8.32 -10.57 -34.07
N ALA A 487 9.02 -9.63 -34.69
CA ALA A 487 9.24 -8.28 -34.17
C ALA A 487 7.92 -7.50 -34.00
N LYS A 488 7.03 -7.55 -35.00
CA LYS A 488 5.69 -6.94 -34.92
C LYS A 488 4.86 -7.54 -33.81
N GLU A 489 4.91 -8.86 -33.61
CA GLU A 489 4.21 -9.53 -32.51
C GLU A 489 4.72 -9.07 -31.14
N MET A 490 6.05 -9.02 -30.96
CA MET A 490 6.69 -8.55 -29.73
C MET A 490 6.34 -7.09 -29.43
N LEU A 491 6.38 -6.21 -30.44
CA LEU A 491 5.99 -4.81 -30.31
C LEU A 491 4.49 -4.64 -30.04
N ALA A 492 3.62 -5.43 -30.67
CA ALA A 492 2.18 -5.40 -30.40
C ALA A 492 1.83 -5.89 -28.98
N ARG A 493 2.63 -6.82 -28.43
CA ARG A 493 2.53 -7.26 -27.04
C ARG A 493 3.02 -6.17 -26.08
N PHE A 494 4.16 -5.55 -26.40
CA PHE A 494 4.72 -4.44 -25.65
C PHE A 494 3.81 -3.20 -25.63
N GLU A 495 3.30 -2.74 -26.78
CA GLU A 495 2.40 -1.59 -26.85
C GLU A 495 1.06 -1.86 -26.13
N ARG A 496 0.60 -3.12 -26.16
CA ARG A 496 -0.49 -3.54 -25.28
C ARG A 496 -0.11 -3.29 -23.82
N MET A 497 1.04 -3.79 -23.36
CA MET A 497 1.59 -3.66 -22.00
C MET A 497 1.87 -2.23 -21.54
N LYS A 498 2.48 -1.39 -22.39
CA LYS A 498 2.78 0.04 -22.16
C LYS A 498 1.51 0.86 -21.89
N LYS A 499 0.39 0.47 -22.49
CA LYS A 499 -0.92 1.07 -22.22
C LYS A 499 -1.47 0.69 -20.82
N PHE A 500 -0.99 -0.40 -20.21
CA PHE A 500 -1.40 -0.85 -18.87
C PHE A 500 -0.45 -0.40 -17.76
N TYR A 501 0.83 -0.25 -18.08
CA TYR A 501 1.88 0.29 -17.20
C TYR A 501 2.52 1.48 -17.91
N PRO A 502 1.93 2.69 -17.84
CA PRO A 502 2.44 3.85 -18.54
C PRO A 502 3.84 4.18 -18.01
N GLN A 503 4.87 3.77 -18.74
CA GLN A 503 6.20 4.27 -18.51
C GLN A 503 6.19 5.75 -18.87
N LYS A 504 6.59 6.61 -17.92
CA LYS A 504 6.82 8.02 -18.23
C LYS A 504 7.85 8.06 -19.36
N LYS A 505 7.48 8.70 -20.49
CA LYS A 505 8.43 9.06 -21.54
C LYS A 505 9.53 9.87 -20.86
N LEU A 506 10.79 9.46 -21.04
CA LEU A 506 11.93 10.27 -20.62
C LEU A 506 11.75 11.66 -21.23
N SER A 507 11.69 12.69 -20.39
CA SER A 507 11.70 14.08 -20.81
C SER A 507 12.98 14.37 -21.61
N GLU A 508 12.99 15.43 -22.43
CA GLU A 508 14.18 15.82 -23.18
C GLU A 508 15.41 16.02 -22.27
N LYS A 509 15.18 16.47 -21.04
CA LYS A 509 16.21 16.64 -20.01
C LYS A 509 16.77 15.30 -19.50
N GLU A 510 15.91 14.29 -19.34
CA GLU A 510 16.32 12.94 -18.92
C GLU A 510 17.01 12.17 -20.05
N ALA A 511 16.55 12.32 -21.29
CA ALA A 511 17.22 11.80 -22.48
C ALA A 511 18.59 12.47 -22.70
N HIS A 512 18.69 13.77 -22.41
CA HIS A 512 19.95 14.52 -22.42
C HIS A 512 20.90 14.01 -21.32
N ASN A 513 20.43 13.80 -20.08
CA ASN A 513 21.23 13.26 -18.98
C ASN A 513 21.79 11.86 -19.29
N LEU A 514 20.97 10.97 -19.87
CA LEU A 514 21.43 9.67 -20.37
C LEU A 514 22.55 9.82 -21.42
N ARG A 515 22.38 10.72 -22.40
CA ARG A 515 23.44 11.02 -23.40
C ARG A 515 24.70 11.61 -22.76
N LEU A 516 24.56 12.46 -21.75
CA LEU A 516 25.66 13.10 -21.04
C LEU A 516 26.51 12.06 -20.28
N ILE A 517 25.86 11.11 -19.59
CA ILE A 517 26.49 9.95 -18.95
C ILE A 517 27.31 9.14 -19.98
N PHE A 518 26.77 8.92 -21.18
CA PHE A 518 27.48 8.23 -22.26
C PHE A 518 28.69 9.01 -22.81
N ILE A 519 28.61 10.34 -22.88
CA ILE A 519 29.66 11.20 -23.45
C ILE A 519 30.80 11.42 -22.43
N LYS A 520 30.48 11.73 -21.18
CA LYS A 520 31.44 12.09 -20.13
C LYS A 520 32.27 10.91 -19.63
N LYS A 521 31.71 9.70 -19.66
CA LYS A 521 32.45 8.43 -19.43
C LYS A 521 33.64 8.21 -20.41
N ARG A 522 33.74 9.00 -21.49
CA ARG A 522 34.76 8.91 -22.53
C ARG A 522 35.98 9.81 -22.28
N GLU A 523 35.98 10.59 -21.19
CA GLU A 523 37.04 11.54 -20.87
C GLU A 523 38.29 10.83 -20.33
N LYS A 524 39.40 10.91 -21.09
CA LYS A 524 40.63 10.14 -20.80
C LYS A 524 41.62 10.86 -19.90
N SER A 525 41.48 12.18 -19.72
CA SER A 525 42.39 12.98 -18.89
C SER A 525 42.09 12.77 -17.41
N THR A 526 43.12 12.78 -16.57
CA THR A 526 42.98 12.50 -15.12
C THR A 526 42.13 13.54 -14.41
N ALA A 527 42.16 14.80 -14.86
CA ALA A 527 41.32 15.89 -14.35
C ALA A 527 39.86 15.77 -14.84
N GLY A 528 39.65 15.49 -16.13
CA GLY A 528 38.31 15.30 -16.70
C GLY A 528 37.57 14.08 -16.14
N ARG A 529 38.28 13.03 -15.71
CA ARG A 529 37.64 11.86 -15.07
C ARG A 529 36.93 12.17 -13.75
N ILE A 530 37.43 13.11 -12.96
CA ILE A 530 36.85 13.44 -11.65
C ILE A 530 35.59 14.31 -11.84
N GLU A 531 35.66 15.30 -12.74
CA GLU A 531 34.50 16.11 -13.14
C GLU A 531 33.43 15.25 -13.83
N ALA A 532 33.83 14.42 -14.80
CA ALA A 532 32.93 13.49 -15.48
C ALA A 532 32.27 12.48 -14.54
N PHE A 533 32.98 12.01 -13.50
CA PHE A 533 32.42 11.08 -12.52
C PHE A 533 31.37 11.77 -11.65
N THR A 534 31.62 13.01 -11.23
CA THR A 534 30.66 13.80 -10.42
C THR A 534 29.40 14.12 -11.24
N GLU A 535 29.55 14.65 -12.45
CA GLU A 535 28.43 14.95 -13.36
C GLU A 535 27.64 13.69 -13.75
N MET A 536 28.32 12.56 -13.93
CA MET A 536 27.68 11.27 -14.21
C MET A 536 26.87 10.77 -13.01
N THR A 537 27.39 10.93 -11.80
CA THR A 537 26.72 10.51 -10.56
C THR A 537 25.47 11.36 -10.30
N GLU A 538 25.55 12.68 -10.48
CA GLU A 538 24.40 13.58 -10.36
C GLU A 538 23.32 13.31 -11.43
N ALA A 539 23.73 13.08 -12.68
CA ALA A 539 22.80 12.71 -13.75
C ALA A 539 22.12 11.35 -13.50
N MET A 540 22.84 10.42 -12.88
CA MET A 540 22.32 9.11 -12.49
C MET A 540 21.38 9.18 -11.29
N GLU A 541 21.72 9.93 -10.24
CA GLU A 541 20.85 10.16 -9.08
C GLU A 541 19.53 10.81 -9.53
N ALA A 542 19.59 11.83 -10.40
CA ALA A 542 18.40 12.46 -10.96
C ALA A 542 17.50 11.50 -11.76
N LEU A 543 18.09 10.50 -12.45
CA LEU A 543 17.35 9.47 -13.20
C LEU A 543 16.80 8.36 -12.30
N VAL A 544 17.53 7.97 -11.24
CA VAL A 544 17.11 6.94 -10.29
C VAL A 544 15.97 7.45 -9.40
N ASP A 545 16.02 8.71 -8.97
CA ASP A 545 14.99 9.34 -8.14
C ASP A 545 13.66 9.50 -8.88
N THR A 546 13.72 9.72 -10.20
CA THR A 546 12.53 9.94 -11.04
C THR A 546 12.03 8.67 -11.71
N HIS A 547 12.92 7.71 -12.01
CA HIS A 547 12.64 6.49 -12.77
C HIS A 547 13.35 5.27 -12.14
N PRO A 548 12.92 4.81 -10.95
CA PRO A 548 13.60 3.76 -10.17
C PRO A 548 13.72 2.41 -10.91
N TYR A 549 12.95 2.20 -11.96
CA TYR A 549 12.99 1.00 -12.81
C TYR A 549 14.20 0.93 -13.76
N TYR A 550 14.84 2.06 -14.09
CA TYR A 550 16.12 2.08 -14.82
C TYR A 550 17.34 1.94 -13.89
N ALA A 551 17.15 1.91 -12.57
CA ALA A 551 18.23 1.82 -11.60
C ALA A 551 19.19 0.64 -11.86
N PRO A 552 18.74 -0.56 -12.29
CA PRO A 552 19.66 -1.63 -12.64
C PRO A 552 20.55 -1.34 -13.87
N LEU A 553 19.98 -0.75 -14.93
CA LEU A 553 20.70 -0.27 -16.13
C LEU A 553 21.76 0.77 -15.75
N LEU A 554 21.37 1.73 -14.91
CA LEU A 554 22.21 2.82 -14.45
C LEU A 554 23.31 2.32 -13.50
N LYS A 555 23.01 1.35 -12.64
CA LYS A 555 23.96 0.70 -11.72
C LYS A 555 25.03 -0.12 -12.46
N ASP A 556 24.65 -0.85 -13.52
CA ASP A 556 25.61 -1.56 -14.38
C ASP A 556 26.44 -0.58 -15.26
N LEU A 557 25.84 0.54 -15.69
CA LEU A 557 26.55 1.62 -16.39
C LEU A 557 27.57 2.34 -15.49
N ALA A 558 27.29 2.53 -14.19
CA ALA A 558 28.23 3.12 -13.22
C ALA A 558 29.31 2.16 -12.74
N LEU A 559 28.93 0.92 -12.40
CA LEU A 559 29.79 0.00 -11.69
C LEU A 559 30.31 -1.07 -12.65
N ARG A 560 31.39 -0.77 -13.38
CA ARG A 560 32.28 -1.81 -13.92
C ARG A 560 33.05 -2.51 -12.78
N LYS A 561 32.36 -3.10 -11.80
CA LYS A 561 32.95 -4.09 -10.88
C LYS A 561 32.25 -5.43 -11.08
N SER A 562 33.06 -6.42 -11.37
CA SER A 562 32.80 -7.71 -12.00
C SER A 562 32.15 -8.78 -11.10
N PHE A 563 31.20 -8.44 -10.21
CA PHE A 563 30.78 -9.39 -9.16
C PHE A 563 29.31 -9.87 -9.18
N ALA A 564 28.43 -9.36 -10.05
CA ALA A 564 27.10 -9.97 -10.20
C ALA A 564 27.16 -11.26 -11.04
N SER A 565 26.41 -12.28 -10.63
CA SER A 565 26.35 -13.56 -11.34
C SER A 565 25.72 -13.39 -12.74
N PHE A 566 26.00 -14.31 -13.66
CA PHE A 566 25.43 -14.29 -15.01
C PHE A 566 23.89 -14.25 -15.00
N GLU A 567 23.27 -14.99 -14.08
CA GLU A 567 21.81 -15.10 -13.95
C GLU A 567 21.17 -13.79 -13.47
N GLU A 568 21.79 -13.10 -12.50
CA GLU A 568 21.33 -11.78 -12.04
C GLU A 568 21.42 -10.72 -13.14
N LYS A 569 22.50 -10.74 -13.94
CA LYS A 569 22.64 -9.85 -15.10
C LYS A 569 21.58 -10.17 -16.15
N ARG A 570 21.36 -11.45 -16.45
CA ARG A 570 20.34 -11.89 -17.41
C ARG A 570 18.94 -11.45 -16.98
N ALA A 571 18.53 -11.72 -15.75
CA ALA A 571 17.23 -11.30 -15.22
C ALA A 571 17.00 -9.79 -15.36
N THR A 572 18.03 -9.00 -15.06
CA THR A 572 17.99 -7.53 -15.20
C THR A 572 17.81 -7.08 -16.65
N TRP A 573 18.54 -7.67 -17.59
CA TRP A 573 18.44 -7.33 -19.01
C TRP A 573 17.15 -7.82 -19.66
N ILE A 574 16.57 -8.93 -19.18
CA ILE A 574 15.24 -9.39 -19.60
C ILE A 574 14.17 -8.37 -19.20
N GLN A 575 14.22 -7.84 -17.98
CA GLN A 575 13.31 -6.79 -17.55
C GLN A 575 13.39 -5.58 -18.47
N LEU A 576 14.60 -5.14 -18.81
CA LEU A 576 14.80 -4.02 -19.74
C LEU A 576 14.33 -4.32 -21.16
N LEU A 577 14.50 -5.55 -21.66
CA LEU A 577 13.95 -5.97 -22.96
C LEU A 577 12.41 -5.95 -22.97
N ALA A 578 11.78 -6.31 -21.85
CA ALA A 578 10.33 -6.23 -21.73
C ALA A 578 9.83 -4.79 -21.64
N LEU A 579 10.65 -3.89 -21.09
CA LEU A 579 10.30 -2.49 -20.86
C LEU A 579 10.64 -1.57 -22.05
N ALA A 580 11.63 -1.92 -22.88
CA ALA A 580 12.07 -1.11 -24.01
C ALA A 580 12.60 -2.00 -25.17
N PRO A 581 11.75 -2.86 -25.76
CA PRO A 581 12.15 -3.72 -26.87
C PRO A 581 12.50 -2.94 -28.15
N GLU A 582 12.12 -1.67 -28.26
CA GLU A 582 12.50 -0.78 -29.34
C GLU A 582 13.90 -0.15 -29.20
N ASP A 583 14.54 -0.24 -28.02
CA ASP A 583 15.83 0.40 -27.78
C ASP A 583 17.00 -0.47 -28.29
N PRO A 584 17.77 -0.01 -29.29
CA PRO A 584 18.91 -0.75 -29.81
C PRO A 584 19.99 -1.03 -28.74
N GLN A 585 20.12 -0.16 -27.74
CA GLN A 585 21.11 -0.36 -26.68
C GLN A 585 20.75 -1.53 -25.76
N VAL A 586 19.46 -1.82 -25.58
CA VAL A 586 18.99 -2.93 -24.74
C VAL A 586 19.31 -4.27 -25.41
N TRP A 587 19.03 -4.39 -26.71
CA TRP A 587 19.39 -5.58 -27.51
C TRP A 587 20.90 -5.81 -27.58
N MET A 588 21.69 -4.75 -27.74
CA MET A 588 23.15 -4.86 -27.76
C MET A 588 23.71 -5.31 -26.40
N ALA A 589 23.10 -4.89 -25.30
CA ALA A 589 23.53 -5.31 -23.97
C ALA A 589 23.10 -6.75 -23.65
N TRP A 590 21.83 -7.09 -23.87
CA TRP A 590 21.34 -8.45 -23.67
C TRP A 590 22.09 -9.46 -24.54
N GLY A 591 22.29 -9.14 -25.84
CA GLY A 591 23.04 -9.97 -26.77
C GLY A 591 24.48 -10.24 -26.33
N SER A 592 25.14 -9.25 -25.72
CA SER A 592 26.53 -9.40 -25.23
C SER A 592 26.70 -10.47 -24.16
N LEU A 593 25.64 -10.79 -23.40
CA LEU A 593 25.65 -11.87 -22.41
C LEU A 593 25.85 -13.24 -23.08
N TRP A 594 25.41 -13.38 -24.33
CA TRP A 594 25.43 -14.66 -25.05
C TRP A 594 26.73 -14.95 -25.78
N ALA A 595 27.67 -14.00 -25.87
CA ALA A 595 28.89 -14.13 -26.67
C ALA A 595 29.72 -15.40 -26.39
N GLU A 596 29.75 -15.89 -25.14
CA GLU A 596 30.49 -17.11 -24.77
C GLU A 596 29.59 -18.36 -24.68
N ARG A 597 28.26 -18.21 -24.65
CA ARG A 597 27.30 -19.30 -24.39
C ARG A 597 26.48 -19.72 -25.59
N ASP A 598 26.00 -18.75 -26.37
CA ASP A 598 25.19 -18.95 -27.58
C ASP A 598 25.57 -17.87 -28.64
N PRO A 599 26.55 -18.18 -29.51
CA PRO A 599 26.99 -17.26 -30.54
C PRO A 599 25.90 -16.84 -31.53
N GLU A 600 24.88 -17.67 -31.74
CA GLU A 600 23.76 -17.39 -32.64
C GLU A 600 22.89 -16.26 -32.06
N LEU A 601 22.56 -16.35 -30.76
CA LEU A 601 21.84 -15.27 -30.06
C LEU A 601 22.63 -13.97 -30.00
N TYR A 602 23.96 -14.05 -29.80
CA TYR A 602 24.82 -12.88 -29.84
C TYR A 602 24.76 -12.16 -31.20
N ILE A 603 25.00 -12.89 -32.30
CA ILE A 603 25.01 -12.35 -33.66
C ILE A 603 23.65 -11.75 -34.00
N GLY A 604 22.57 -12.50 -33.73
CA GLY A 604 21.20 -12.08 -34.00
C GLY A 604 20.80 -10.80 -33.27
N ALA A 605 21.09 -10.73 -31.97
CA ALA A 605 20.81 -9.55 -31.15
C ALA A 605 21.62 -8.34 -31.62
N MET A 606 22.88 -8.54 -32.04
CA MET A 606 23.70 -7.45 -32.57
C MET A 606 23.09 -6.89 -33.85
N ILE A 607 22.76 -7.74 -34.82
CA ILE A 607 22.19 -7.30 -36.11
C ILE A 607 20.83 -6.61 -35.88
N TYR A 608 19.95 -7.19 -35.05
CA TYR A 608 18.66 -6.58 -34.75
C TYR A 608 18.82 -5.20 -34.08
N SER A 609 19.79 -5.04 -33.20
CA SER A 609 20.13 -3.74 -32.61
C SER A 609 20.58 -2.70 -33.64
N MET A 610 21.16 -3.11 -34.77
CA MET A 610 21.55 -2.19 -35.85
C MET A 610 20.34 -1.79 -36.70
N LEU A 611 19.42 -2.73 -36.92
CA LEU A 611 18.15 -2.49 -37.63
C LEU A 611 17.25 -1.49 -36.90
N LEU A 612 17.26 -1.50 -35.56
CA LEU A 612 16.48 -0.56 -34.74
C LEU A 612 17.03 0.88 -34.71
N GLN A 613 18.26 1.13 -35.21
CA GLN A 613 18.85 2.48 -35.19
C GLN A 613 18.37 3.33 -36.39
N PRO A 614 17.97 4.59 -36.17
CA PRO A 614 17.45 5.46 -37.23
C PRO A 614 18.44 5.64 -38.39
N LEU A 615 17.91 5.76 -39.62
CA LEU A 615 18.66 5.82 -40.89
C LEU A 615 19.44 7.13 -41.15
N ALA A 616 19.51 8.08 -40.21
CA ALA A 616 19.94 9.45 -40.48
C ALA A 616 21.48 9.69 -40.47
N GLU A 617 22.30 8.73 -40.04
CA GLU A 617 23.77 8.86 -40.06
C GLU A 617 24.39 8.12 -41.25
N ASN A 618 25.42 8.72 -41.86
CA ASN A 618 26.21 8.14 -42.96
C ASN A 618 26.68 6.72 -42.57
N THR A 619 26.40 5.72 -43.40
CA THR A 619 26.44 4.27 -43.08
C THR A 619 27.80 3.83 -42.50
N GLU A 620 28.90 4.37 -43.01
CA GLU A 620 30.26 4.10 -42.51
C GLU A 620 30.50 4.63 -41.07
N GLN A 621 29.94 5.80 -40.75
CA GLN A 621 30.05 6.43 -39.44
C GLN A 621 29.17 5.67 -38.42
N LYS A 622 28.02 5.17 -38.86
CA LYS A 622 27.12 4.27 -38.10
C LYS A 622 27.82 2.96 -37.75
N ILE A 623 28.45 2.29 -38.73
CA ILE A 623 29.22 1.05 -38.54
C ILE A 623 30.41 1.29 -37.60
N ALA A 624 31.16 2.38 -37.77
CA ALA A 624 32.25 2.74 -36.89
C ALA A 624 31.79 3.01 -35.44
N ASN A 625 30.66 3.69 -35.25
CA ASN A 625 30.11 4.02 -33.92
C ASN A 625 29.58 2.76 -33.21
N ILE A 626 28.94 1.85 -33.95
CA ILE A 626 28.47 0.55 -33.43
C ILE A 626 29.65 -0.38 -33.11
N LYS A 627 30.64 -0.49 -34.01
CA LYS A 627 31.90 -1.22 -33.76
C LYS A 627 32.62 -0.70 -32.52
N THR A 628 32.69 0.62 -32.35
CA THR A 628 33.28 1.23 -31.15
C THR A 628 32.41 0.93 -29.91
N LYS A 629 31.08 1.00 -29.99
CA LYS A 629 30.16 0.65 -28.88
C LYS A 629 30.26 -0.83 -28.45
N LEU A 630 30.39 -1.75 -29.41
CA LEU A 630 30.60 -3.19 -29.20
C LEU A 630 31.95 -3.48 -28.53
N LEU A 631 33.04 -2.92 -29.08
CA LEU A 631 34.39 -2.98 -28.50
C LEU A 631 34.44 -2.34 -27.10
N MET A 632 33.61 -1.33 -26.85
CA MET A 632 33.51 -0.64 -25.56
C MET A 632 32.64 -1.38 -24.53
N ARG A 633 31.80 -2.37 -24.88
CA ARG A 633 30.83 -2.98 -23.94
C ARG A 633 31.16 -4.42 -23.52
N VAL A 634 31.80 -5.23 -24.38
CA VAL A 634 31.97 -6.69 -24.14
C VAL A 634 33.35 -7.05 -23.56
N GLY A 635 34.32 -6.14 -23.57
CA GLY A 635 35.71 -6.50 -23.32
C GLY A 635 36.34 -7.19 -24.53
N MET A 636 37.63 -6.95 -24.74
CA MET A 636 38.41 -7.39 -25.92
C MET A 636 38.83 -8.87 -25.78
N GLY A 637 37.87 -9.78 -25.71
CA GLY A 637 38.13 -11.21 -25.88
C GLY A 637 38.29 -11.54 -27.37
N GLU A 638 39.17 -12.50 -27.69
CA GLU A 638 39.37 -12.96 -29.08
C GLU A 638 38.05 -13.51 -29.68
N HIS A 639 37.23 -14.17 -28.86
CA HIS A 639 35.94 -14.73 -29.24
C HIS A 639 34.92 -13.68 -29.72
N SER A 640 34.72 -12.60 -28.95
CA SER A 640 33.77 -11.53 -29.29
C SER A 640 34.24 -10.70 -30.49
N ALA A 641 35.55 -10.54 -30.67
CA ALA A 641 36.14 -9.86 -31.82
C ALA A 641 35.89 -10.62 -33.14
N ILE A 642 36.04 -11.96 -33.13
CA ILE A 642 35.76 -12.80 -34.29
C ILE A 642 34.26 -12.82 -34.61
N LEU A 643 33.38 -12.97 -33.60
CA LEU A 643 31.93 -12.93 -33.81
C LEU A 643 31.46 -11.58 -34.36
N SER A 644 31.99 -10.47 -33.82
CA SER A 644 31.70 -9.13 -34.34
C SER A 644 32.14 -9.00 -35.80
N ALA A 645 33.31 -9.50 -36.16
CA ALA A 645 33.79 -9.46 -37.54
C ALA A 645 32.88 -10.27 -38.48
N LYS A 646 32.41 -11.46 -38.05
CA LYS A 646 31.46 -12.29 -38.81
C LYS A 646 30.12 -11.58 -39.02
N VAL A 647 29.61 -10.81 -38.04
CA VAL A 647 28.39 -9.98 -38.22
C VAL A 647 28.53 -9.04 -39.43
N TYR A 648 29.64 -8.30 -39.52
CA TYR A 648 29.83 -7.30 -40.58
C TYR A 648 30.20 -7.89 -41.96
N ALA A 649 30.83 -9.06 -41.98
CA ALA A 649 31.26 -9.70 -43.22
C ALA A 649 30.14 -10.55 -43.86
N ASN A 650 29.33 -11.22 -43.04
CA ASN A 650 28.44 -12.28 -43.52
C ASN A 650 26.98 -11.82 -43.70
N TYR A 651 26.54 -10.74 -43.03
CA TYR A 651 25.13 -10.29 -43.01
C TYR A 651 24.87 -9.02 -43.83
N ALA A 652 25.63 -8.82 -44.91
CA ALA A 652 25.50 -7.66 -45.78
C ALA A 652 24.14 -7.60 -46.51
N ASP A 653 23.49 -8.74 -46.72
CA ASP A 653 22.14 -8.89 -47.26
C ASP A 653 21.06 -8.28 -46.34
N ILE A 654 21.27 -8.33 -45.02
CA ILE A 654 20.37 -7.72 -44.02
C ILE A 654 20.77 -6.27 -43.74
N LEU A 655 22.07 -5.99 -43.65
CA LEU A 655 22.61 -4.69 -43.24
C LEU A 655 22.80 -3.67 -44.37
N GLY A 656 22.78 -4.12 -45.64
CA GLY A 656 22.84 -3.28 -46.84
C GLY A 656 24.24 -2.97 -47.38
N GLU A 657 25.31 -3.09 -46.59
CA GLU A 657 26.70 -2.87 -47.02
C GLU A 657 27.67 -3.94 -46.49
N ARG A 658 28.68 -4.28 -47.30
CA ARG A 658 29.70 -5.29 -46.98
C ARG A 658 30.95 -4.62 -46.41
N ALA A 659 31.42 -5.06 -45.25
CA ALA A 659 32.69 -4.57 -44.70
C ALA A 659 33.88 -4.87 -45.62
N LYS A 660 34.86 -3.94 -45.69
CA LYS A 660 36.10 -4.07 -46.47
C LYS A 660 37.32 -4.06 -45.56
N GLY A 661 38.40 -4.75 -45.95
CA GLY A 661 39.68 -4.70 -45.23
C GLY A 661 39.78 -5.66 -44.03
N GLU A 662 40.40 -5.23 -42.92
CA GLU A 662 40.82 -6.06 -41.77
C GLU A 662 39.70 -6.91 -41.14
N ASP A 663 38.44 -6.46 -41.21
CA ASP A 663 37.29 -7.18 -40.67
C ASP A 663 36.94 -8.44 -41.49
N THR A 664 37.17 -8.42 -42.81
CA THR A 664 36.98 -9.62 -43.65
C THR A 664 38.00 -10.70 -43.34
N ALA A 665 39.26 -10.31 -43.07
CA ALA A 665 40.32 -11.22 -42.66
C ALA A 665 40.07 -11.81 -41.26
N LYS A 666 39.47 -11.04 -40.33
CA LYS A 666 39.09 -11.54 -39.00
C LYS A 666 37.85 -12.43 -39.02
N ALA A 667 36.88 -12.16 -39.89
CA ALA A 667 35.67 -12.99 -40.04
C ALA A 667 35.98 -14.41 -40.54
N GLY A 668 37.02 -14.56 -41.35
CA GLY A 668 37.52 -15.86 -41.82
C GLY A 668 38.29 -16.68 -40.78
N LYS A 669 38.54 -16.15 -39.58
CA LYS A 669 39.17 -16.92 -38.50
C LYS A 669 38.16 -17.89 -37.87
N ILE A 670 38.66 -19.06 -37.49
CA ILE A 670 37.93 -20.08 -36.73
C ILE A 670 37.65 -19.53 -35.34
N LEU A 671 36.40 -19.63 -34.89
CA LEU A 671 36.03 -19.26 -33.54
C LEU A 671 36.68 -20.22 -32.52
N PRO A 672 37.44 -19.75 -31.52
CA PRO A 672 38.01 -20.61 -30.48
C PRO A 672 36.93 -21.33 -29.67
N ALA A 673 37.19 -22.56 -29.24
CA ALA A 673 36.23 -23.33 -28.42
C ALA A 673 35.93 -22.63 -27.08
N SER A 674 34.64 -22.45 -26.76
CA SER A 674 34.19 -21.91 -25.48
C SER A 674 33.97 -23.01 -24.45
N LYS A 675 34.47 -22.81 -23.22
CA LYS A 675 34.21 -23.70 -22.08
C LYS A 675 32.82 -23.52 -21.45
N LYS A 676 32.06 -22.50 -21.87
CA LYS A 676 30.74 -22.13 -21.31
C LYS A 676 29.61 -22.27 -22.33
N LEU A 677 29.85 -22.99 -23.42
CA LEU A 677 28.86 -23.19 -24.46
C LEU A 677 27.68 -24.00 -23.88
N ASP A 678 26.58 -23.31 -23.61
CA ASP A 678 25.35 -23.89 -23.05
C ASP A 678 24.33 -23.99 -24.18
N ARG A 679 24.26 -25.14 -24.87
CA ARG A 679 23.24 -25.35 -25.90
C ARG A 679 22.14 -26.28 -25.42
N HIS A 680 20.94 -25.71 -25.30
CA HIS A 680 19.70 -26.44 -25.09
C HIS A 680 18.65 -25.92 -26.07
N GLU A 681 18.66 -26.43 -27.31
CA GLU A 681 17.54 -26.22 -28.22
C GLU A 681 16.60 -27.43 -28.07
N LYS A 682 15.44 -27.24 -27.43
CA LYS A 682 14.39 -28.26 -27.42
C LYS A 682 13.75 -28.27 -28.81
N VAL A 683 14.20 -29.16 -29.67
CA VAL A 683 13.56 -29.40 -30.97
C VAL A 683 12.31 -30.25 -30.73
N VAL A 684 11.14 -29.75 -31.15
CA VAL A 684 9.89 -30.51 -31.11
C VAL A 684 9.93 -31.53 -32.27
N PRO A 685 9.59 -32.82 -32.03
CA PRO A 685 9.55 -33.80 -33.11
C PRO A 685 8.49 -33.44 -34.15
N PHE A 686 8.83 -33.53 -35.44
CA PHE A 686 7.90 -33.31 -36.54
C PHE A 686 6.93 -34.48 -36.72
N ASP A 687 5.71 -34.17 -37.15
CA ASP A 687 4.72 -35.13 -37.64
C ASP A 687 4.06 -34.55 -38.91
N PRO A 688 4.24 -35.13 -40.12
CA PRO A 688 4.99 -36.35 -40.45
C PRO A 688 6.54 -36.16 -40.52
N PRO A 689 7.34 -37.24 -40.49
CA PRO A 689 8.80 -37.17 -40.54
C PRO A 689 9.30 -36.63 -41.89
N VAL A 690 10.09 -35.55 -41.83
CA VAL A 690 10.76 -34.94 -42.99
C VAL A 690 12.09 -35.65 -43.24
N SER A 691 12.35 -36.11 -44.47
CA SER A 691 13.63 -36.70 -44.83
C SER A 691 14.67 -35.60 -45.13
N MET A 692 15.92 -35.83 -44.73
CA MET A 692 17.01 -34.85 -44.90
C MET A 692 18.11 -35.40 -45.80
N THR A 693 18.51 -34.61 -46.78
CA THR A 693 19.69 -34.86 -47.61
C THR A 693 20.79 -33.85 -47.27
N VAL A 694 22.03 -34.32 -47.13
CA VAL A 694 23.19 -33.50 -46.78
C VAL A 694 24.22 -33.50 -47.90
N ASP A 695 24.65 -32.30 -48.28
CA ASP A 695 25.66 -32.01 -49.29
C ASP A 695 27.06 -31.90 -48.64
N ILE A 696 27.61 -33.04 -48.20
CA ILE A 696 29.01 -33.21 -47.73
C ILE A 696 29.46 -34.67 -47.90
N ASP A 697 30.76 -34.91 -48.09
CA ASP A 697 31.32 -36.26 -48.08
C ASP A 697 31.07 -36.93 -46.71
N GLN A 698 30.36 -38.06 -46.71
CA GLN A 698 30.07 -38.86 -45.53
C GLN A 698 31.35 -39.20 -44.74
N ASN A 699 32.47 -39.37 -45.43
CA ASN A 699 33.74 -39.71 -44.80
C ASN A 699 34.34 -38.54 -44.01
N GLU A 700 33.85 -37.31 -44.18
CA GLU A 700 34.31 -36.14 -43.41
C GLU A 700 33.73 -36.12 -41.99
N VAL A 701 32.68 -36.91 -41.72
CA VAL A 701 31.98 -36.97 -40.44
C VAL A 701 32.16 -38.36 -39.82
N LEU A 702 32.98 -38.45 -38.78
CA LEU A 702 33.38 -39.69 -38.12
C LEU A 702 32.20 -40.45 -37.50
N ASN A 703 31.15 -39.74 -37.10
CA ASN A 703 29.97 -40.27 -36.45
C ASN A 703 28.73 -40.22 -37.36
N ALA A 704 28.91 -40.12 -38.69
CA ALA A 704 27.83 -40.02 -39.68
C ALA A 704 26.75 -41.11 -39.55
N HIS A 705 27.15 -42.34 -39.21
CA HIS A 705 26.28 -43.52 -39.12
C HIS A 705 25.22 -43.44 -37.99
N PHE A 706 25.36 -42.52 -37.04
CA PHE A 706 24.38 -42.33 -35.97
C PHE A 706 23.22 -41.40 -36.38
N PHE A 707 23.30 -40.79 -37.56
CA PHE A 707 22.30 -39.83 -38.04
C PHE A 707 21.52 -40.41 -39.21
N ASN A 708 20.20 -40.36 -39.13
CA ASN A 708 19.30 -40.85 -40.16
C ASN A 708 19.12 -39.82 -41.29
N VAL A 709 20.18 -39.59 -42.08
CA VAL A 709 20.20 -38.65 -43.21
C VAL A 709 20.81 -39.27 -44.46
N GLU A 710 20.39 -38.81 -45.64
CA GLU A 710 20.97 -39.22 -46.91
C GLU A 710 22.16 -38.34 -47.30
N TRP A 711 23.33 -38.95 -47.55
CA TRP A 711 24.57 -38.24 -47.90
C TRP A 711 24.74 -38.18 -49.43
N LYS A 712 24.10 -37.21 -50.09
CA LYS A 712 24.09 -37.05 -51.56
C LYS A 712 24.10 -35.59 -51.98
N VAL A 713 24.67 -35.30 -53.15
CA VAL A 713 24.52 -34.00 -53.82
C VAL A 713 23.07 -33.88 -54.33
N PRO A 714 22.30 -32.86 -53.93
CA PRO A 714 20.86 -32.78 -54.20
C PRO A 714 20.52 -32.45 -55.67
N GLN A 715 19.38 -32.98 -56.14
CA GLN A 715 18.75 -32.58 -57.42
C GLN A 715 17.86 -31.34 -57.24
N LEU A 716 17.80 -30.50 -58.28
CA LEU A 716 17.51 -29.06 -58.24
C LEU A 716 16.03 -28.63 -58.22
N GLN A 717 15.05 -29.49 -57.92
CA GLN A 717 13.63 -29.09 -58.08
C GLN A 717 12.78 -29.27 -56.81
N GLY A 718 12.46 -28.14 -56.17
CA GLY A 718 11.37 -28.02 -55.18
C GLY A 718 11.79 -27.95 -53.72
N ASP A 719 13.01 -28.35 -53.36
CA ASP A 719 13.42 -28.55 -51.97
C ASP A 719 13.75 -27.24 -51.22
N LYS A 720 13.31 -27.16 -49.97
CA LYS A 720 13.71 -26.14 -49.00
C LYS A 720 15.14 -26.46 -48.55
N ARG A 721 16.12 -25.62 -48.88
CA ARG A 721 17.56 -25.83 -48.60
C ARG A 721 18.08 -24.81 -47.60
N THR A 722 18.79 -25.29 -46.58
CA THR A 722 19.57 -24.47 -45.65
C THR A 722 21.06 -24.65 -45.92
N GLU A 723 21.81 -23.55 -45.97
CA GLU A 723 23.27 -23.57 -46.07
C GLU A 723 23.90 -23.13 -44.76
N PHE A 724 24.96 -23.80 -44.35
CA PHE A 724 25.65 -23.59 -43.08
C PHE A 724 27.12 -23.31 -43.30
N THR A 725 27.67 -22.40 -42.50
CA THR A 725 29.09 -22.24 -42.26
C THR A 725 29.45 -22.87 -40.91
N VAL A 726 30.36 -23.83 -40.90
CA VAL A 726 30.79 -24.55 -39.69
C VAL A 726 32.27 -24.30 -39.45
N ASP A 727 32.60 -23.70 -38.31
CA ASP A 727 33.98 -23.62 -37.81
C ASP A 727 34.26 -24.89 -36.99
N ILE A 728 35.38 -25.56 -37.29
CA ILE A 728 35.78 -26.84 -36.70
C ILE A 728 37.15 -26.66 -36.06
N ASP A 729 37.29 -27.06 -34.79
CA ASP A 729 38.57 -27.03 -34.11
C ASP A 729 39.54 -28.14 -34.54
N LYS A 730 40.75 -28.09 -34.00
CA LYS A 730 41.80 -29.09 -34.28
C LYS A 730 41.45 -30.52 -33.88
N SER A 731 40.45 -30.71 -33.02
CA SER A 731 39.98 -32.02 -32.57
C SER A 731 38.83 -32.58 -33.43
N GLY A 732 38.36 -31.80 -34.41
CA GLY A 732 37.23 -32.16 -35.26
C GLY A 732 35.87 -31.82 -34.63
N VAL A 733 35.83 -31.02 -33.57
CA VAL A 733 34.59 -30.62 -32.91
C VAL A 733 34.14 -29.26 -33.46
N PRO A 734 32.85 -29.09 -33.79
CA PRO A 734 32.30 -27.79 -34.17
C PRO A 734 32.49 -26.78 -33.04
N THR A 735 32.97 -25.59 -33.36
CA THR A 735 33.06 -24.45 -32.42
C THR A 735 32.11 -23.32 -32.76
N LEU A 736 31.58 -23.31 -34.00
CA LEU A 736 30.54 -22.41 -34.44
C LEU A 736 29.77 -23.04 -35.59
N VAL A 737 28.44 -23.01 -35.55
CA VAL A 737 27.57 -23.35 -36.69
C VAL A 737 26.68 -22.12 -36.94
N LEU A 738 26.78 -21.53 -38.13
CA LEU A 738 25.93 -20.42 -38.56
C LEU A 738 25.20 -20.79 -39.84
N VAL A 739 23.92 -20.45 -39.91
CA VAL A 739 23.17 -20.52 -41.17
C VAL A 739 23.63 -19.36 -42.05
N SER A 740 24.13 -19.66 -43.25
CA SER A 740 24.46 -18.65 -44.28
C SER A 740 23.29 -18.39 -45.23
N LYS A 741 22.33 -19.33 -45.32
CA LYS A 741 21.10 -19.18 -46.08
C LYS A 741 19.99 -20.01 -45.45
N SER A 742 18.89 -19.37 -45.04
CA SER A 742 17.72 -20.03 -44.44
C SER A 742 16.96 -20.87 -45.47
N SER A 743 16.32 -21.95 -44.99
CA SER A 743 15.23 -22.62 -45.71
C SER A 743 13.93 -21.81 -45.75
N GLU A 744 13.86 -20.69 -45.02
CA GLU A 744 12.66 -19.90 -44.70
C GLU A 744 11.69 -20.59 -43.71
N VAL A 745 12.01 -21.81 -43.24
CA VAL A 745 11.24 -22.55 -42.24
C VAL A 745 12.05 -22.63 -40.94
N GLU A 746 11.54 -22.01 -39.88
CA GLU A 746 12.26 -21.82 -38.61
C GLU A 746 12.67 -23.16 -37.97
N GLU A 747 11.77 -24.13 -38.03
CA GLU A 747 11.93 -25.45 -37.41
C GLU A 747 12.94 -26.33 -38.17
N TYR A 748 13.03 -26.21 -39.51
CA TYR A 748 14.02 -26.91 -40.33
C TYR A 748 15.43 -26.42 -40.03
N ASP A 749 15.60 -25.10 -40.03
CA ASP A 749 16.89 -24.50 -39.70
C ASP A 749 17.32 -24.90 -38.27
N ALA A 750 16.40 -24.86 -37.29
CA ALA A 750 16.68 -25.27 -35.90
C ALA A 750 17.16 -26.72 -35.81
N GLN A 751 16.48 -27.65 -36.48
CA GLN A 751 16.81 -29.08 -36.45
C GLN A 751 18.17 -29.35 -37.11
N ALA A 752 18.47 -28.71 -38.23
CA ALA A 752 19.76 -28.89 -38.90
C ALA A 752 20.93 -28.25 -38.12
N VAL A 753 20.72 -27.09 -37.46
CA VAL A 753 21.72 -26.57 -36.50
C VAL A 753 21.92 -27.57 -35.35
N ASP A 754 20.86 -28.15 -34.78
CA ASP A 754 20.96 -29.16 -33.70
C ASP A 754 21.77 -30.38 -34.11
N MET A 755 21.48 -30.90 -35.29
CA MET A 755 22.20 -32.01 -35.89
C MET A 755 23.69 -31.71 -36.08
N LEU A 756 24.04 -30.58 -36.72
CA LEU A 756 25.44 -30.26 -37.09
C LEU A 756 26.36 -30.10 -35.88
N TRP A 757 25.87 -29.58 -34.76
CA TRP A 757 26.65 -29.48 -33.53
C TRP A 757 26.96 -30.85 -32.90
N ARG A 758 26.18 -31.90 -33.22
CA ARG A 758 26.42 -33.27 -32.74
C ARG A 758 27.41 -34.02 -33.62
N TRP A 759 27.83 -33.46 -34.76
CA TRP A 759 28.78 -34.10 -35.65
C TRP A 759 30.21 -33.99 -35.14
N LYS A 760 31.00 -35.02 -35.44
CA LYS A 760 32.42 -35.08 -35.18
C LYS A 760 33.15 -35.20 -36.51
N PHE A 761 33.82 -34.14 -36.91
CA PHE A 761 34.54 -34.07 -38.17
C PHE A 761 35.93 -34.69 -38.08
N LYS A 762 36.53 -34.99 -39.23
CA LYS A 762 37.94 -35.37 -39.28
C LYS A 762 38.83 -34.23 -38.71
N PRO A 763 39.75 -34.53 -37.77
CA PRO A 763 40.62 -33.52 -37.18
C PRO A 763 41.61 -32.97 -38.20
N GLN A 764 41.94 -31.67 -38.09
CA GLN A 764 42.99 -31.02 -38.89
C GLN A 764 43.90 -30.17 -37.99
N PRO A 765 45.20 -30.01 -38.31
CA PRO A 765 46.18 -29.39 -37.40
C PRO A 765 45.79 -27.97 -36.94
N ASP A 766 45.24 -27.16 -37.84
CA ASP A 766 44.92 -25.75 -37.60
C ASP A 766 43.41 -25.51 -37.42
N GLY A 767 42.59 -26.58 -37.39
CA GLY A 767 41.15 -26.49 -37.61
C GLY A 767 40.80 -26.05 -39.03
N ARG A 768 39.50 -26.00 -39.35
CA ARG A 768 39.04 -25.46 -40.65
C ARG A 768 37.62 -24.91 -40.56
N GLN A 769 37.26 -24.10 -41.54
CA GLN A 769 35.87 -23.72 -41.81
C GLN A 769 35.37 -24.50 -43.03
N ILE A 770 34.13 -25.02 -42.97
CA ILE A 770 33.49 -25.71 -44.09
C ILE A 770 32.09 -25.15 -44.34
N THR A 771 31.57 -25.37 -45.54
CA THR A 771 30.17 -25.10 -45.90
C THR A 771 29.42 -26.41 -46.03
N VAL A 772 28.23 -26.50 -45.44
CA VAL A 772 27.36 -27.69 -45.50
C VAL A 772 25.99 -27.28 -46.02
N GLY A 773 25.45 -28.00 -47.00
CA GLY A 773 24.06 -27.86 -47.44
C GLY A 773 23.17 -28.94 -46.83
N VAL A 774 21.99 -28.59 -46.36
CA VAL A 774 20.96 -29.54 -45.92
C VAL A 774 19.66 -29.23 -46.65
N ASN A 775 19.05 -30.22 -47.29
CA ASN A 775 17.74 -30.10 -47.92
C ASN A 775 16.71 -30.95 -47.21
N PHE A 776 15.50 -30.42 -47.15
CA PHE A 776 14.36 -31.01 -46.47
C PHE A 776 13.34 -31.47 -47.52
N GLN A 777 13.01 -32.76 -47.47
CA GLN A 777 12.08 -33.42 -48.38
C GLN A 777 10.85 -33.91 -47.61
N HIS A 778 9.67 -33.63 -48.18
CA HIS A 778 8.37 -33.97 -47.62
C HIS A 778 7.80 -35.25 -48.21
#